data_AF-A0A8D0AK55-F1
#
_entry.id   AF-A0A8D0AK55-F1
#
_cell.length_a   1.000
_cell.length_b   1.000
_cell.length_c   1.000
_cell.angle_alpha   90.00
_cell.angle_beta   90.00
_cell.angle_gamma   90.00
#
_symmetry.space_group_name_H-M   'P 1'
#
loop_
_entity.id
_entity.type
_entity.pdbx_description
1 polymer ?
#
loop_
_entity_poly.entity_id
_entity_poly.type
_entity_poly.pdbx_seq_one_letter_code
_entity_poly.pdbx_strand_id
1 'polypeptide(L)'
;MAQFKRDLNIICLSPFTSGHISSQNKVPWWTQEGEVQMVQSKGSRGLRVAGAEATVLSFPASQIFSNCDYFPAEFSLVATMKIPRLRQKRNEYIFSVVEEGSDSLLLGLRVSENCLHFLFMPPGVRGRRRQSFKGVGLDDNRWHTLVLAVSGLYATLTVDCGLPLDRSADVPHPSFPSALSTRGSRFFIGSRRRMRGRFSGLLRQLVLLPGSDATSRLCPTSDPSLAELSVPQVLRSTPLQPDHRGPLYPYEAEARVTLGNPPPCSGPEQGQLWFNAQRKGLFICDGLTWTTLLHNPERLDYVEDYQDLYTSSETFDVEIFSVPSEGLFMAAANRDSRPGSGIYRWRNGSFQLYQNISTQEARAWKHFTIAGKIFLVVANSREAEPELSVIYRWNQRRQRFLRHQTLETHAALDWEAFQMHNHSFLVVANHRRDSNHNILSVIYRWNPDTQLFEVNQTVATSGAYDWEFFSVGPYHFLAVANTFDGQTTSISSTVYVWLDGCFQVFQSIPTVGATDWETFQIHGRVFLAVANSQKVSQRGPSLYSINSTVYELNTLTQTFIRFQDILTHSAVDWEFFTVGEEKFLVVANSHDGSSYSLNSVVYRWQGYEGFVAVHSLPTFGCRDWEHFSTDQGSFLVYSSATSRLSKVFKLRTY
;
A
#
# COMPACT_ATOMS: atom_id res chain seq x y z
N MET A 1 -14.17 4.98 -7.06
CA MET A 1 -13.84 4.04 -8.16
C MET A 1 -13.37 2.66 -7.67
N ALA A 2 -12.79 2.52 -6.47
CA ALA A 2 -12.49 1.21 -5.87
C ALA A 2 -13.74 0.41 -5.42
N GLN A 3 -14.73 1.08 -4.81
CA GLN A 3 -16.04 0.48 -4.50
C GLN A 3 -16.80 0.00 -5.76
N PHE A 4 -16.50 0.62 -6.91
CA PHE A 4 -17.15 0.40 -8.19
C PHE A 4 -16.75 -0.93 -8.86
N LYS A 5 -15.55 -1.47 -8.58
CA LYS A 5 -15.13 -2.79 -9.08
C LYS A 5 -15.69 -3.97 -8.26
N ARG A 6 -16.03 -3.76 -6.98
CA ARG A 6 -16.51 -4.84 -6.08
C ARG A 6 -17.90 -5.36 -6.47
N ASP A 7 -18.84 -4.48 -6.81
CA ASP A 7 -20.24 -4.87 -7.05
C ASP A 7 -20.47 -5.44 -8.47
N LEU A 8 -19.56 -5.21 -9.43
CA LEU A 8 -19.69 -5.69 -10.84
C LEU A 8 -19.32 -7.17 -11.01
N ASN A 9 -18.47 -7.72 -10.14
CA ASN A 9 -18.01 -9.11 -10.23
C ASN A 9 -19.05 -10.16 -9.83
N ILE A 10 -20.23 -9.76 -9.32
CA ILE A 10 -21.28 -10.70 -8.88
C ILE A 10 -22.19 -11.16 -10.04
N ILE A 11 -22.19 -10.46 -11.19
CA ILE A 11 -23.21 -10.66 -12.25
C ILE A 11 -22.82 -11.72 -13.30
N CYS A 12 -21.60 -12.26 -13.29
CA CYS A 12 -21.14 -13.21 -14.32
C CYS A 12 -20.76 -14.58 -13.74
N LEU A 13 -21.75 -15.46 -13.58
CA LEU A 13 -21.53 -16.89 -13.34
C LEU A 13 -21.66 -17.70 -14.67
N SER A 14 -20.51 -18.08 -15.24
CA SER A 14 -20.20 -19.28 -16.08
C SER A 14 -20.73 -19.38 -17.54
N PRO A 15 -20.13 -20.24 -18.42
CA PRO A 15 -18.70 -20.54 -18.64
C PRO A 15 -18.26 -20.59 -20.15
N PHE A 16 -16.93 -20.70 -20.38
CA PHE A 16 -16.18 -20.99 -21.64
C PHE A 16 -16.03 -19.84 -22.66
N THR A 17 -14.90 -19.57 -23.35
CA THR A 17 -13.75 -20.38 -23.79
C THR A 17 -12.53 -19.47 -24.13
N SER A 18 -11.35 -20.10 -24.21
CA SER A 18 -10.00 -19.61 -24.53
C SER A 18 -9.80 -18.86 -25.88
N GLY A 19 -8.77 -18.00 -25.95
CA GLY A 19 -8.17 -17.57 -27.23
C GLY A 19 -6.91 -16.71 -27.08
N HIS A 20 -5.77 -17.21 -27.59
CA HIS A 20 -4.48 -16.52 -27.74
C HIS A 20 -4.51 -15.36 -28.76
N ILE A 21 -3.56 -14.40 -28.67
CA ILE A 21 -2.53 -14.07 -29.70
C ILE A 21 -1.82 -12.71 -29.46
N SER A 22 -0.48 -12.82 -29.49
CA SER A 22 0.65 -11.95 -29.93
C SER A 22 0.70 -10.41 -29.79
N SER A 23 1.91 -10.02 -29.35
CA SER A 23 2.62 -8.74 -29.43
C SER A 23 2.80 -8.13 -30.83
N GLN A 24 2.79 -6.80 -30.93
CA GLN A 24 3.92 -5.92 -31.27
C GLN A 24 3.40 -4.56 -31.77
N ASN A 25 3.87 -3.45 -31.18
CA ASN A 25 4.57 -2.38 -31.90
C ASN A 25 5.02 -1.27 -30.93
N LYS A 26 6.30 -0.92 -31.05
CA LYS A 26 6.97 0.23 -30.43
C LYS A 26 6.76 1.50 -31.27
N VAL A 27 7.35 2.58 -30.76
CA VAL A 27 7.74 3.88 -31.38
C VAL A 27 6.70 5.02 -31.31
N PRO A 28 7.12 6.31 -31.21
CA PRO A 28 8.01 6.97 -30.24
C PRO A 28 7.32 8.08 -29.41
N TRP A 29 8.04 8.53 -28.39
CA TRP A 29 7.80 9.72 -27.57
C TRP A 29 8.03 11.02 -28.36
N TRP A 30 7.10 11.98 -28.26
CA TRP A 30 7.35 13.42 -28.08
C TRP A 30 6.12 14.08 -27.41
N THR A 31 6.43 15.10 -26.61
CA THR A 31 5.70 15.99 -25.68
C THR A 31 4.56 16.83 -26.26
N GLN A 32 3.45 17.07 -25.50
CA GLN A 32 2.98 18.36 -24.93
C GLN A 32 1.51 18.35 -24.41
N GLU A 33 1.35 18.78 -23.14
CA GLU A 33 0.29 19.61 -22.47
C GLU A 33 -1.25 19.34 -22.57
N GLY A 34 -1.94 19.47 -21.42
CA GLY A 34 -3.41 19.61 -21.29
C GLY A 34 -4.00 19.40 -19.86
N GLU A 35 -4.16 20.47 -19.07
CA GLU A 35 -4.46 20.47 -17.61
C GLU A 35 -5.92 20.18 -17.17
N VAL A 36 -6.09 19.47 -16.04
CA VAL A 36 -7.34 19.37 -15.24
C VAL A 36 -7.19 20.24 -13.99
N GLN A 37 -8.18 21.08 -13.67
CA GLN A 37 -8.10 22.05 -12.57
C GLN A 37 -9.08 21.71 -11.43
N MET A 38 -8.62 21.82 -10.18
CA MET A 38 -9.51 21.80 -9.00
C MET A 38 -10.00 23.21 -8.70
N VAL A 39 -11.30 23.37 -8.45
CA VAL A 39 -11.93 24.67 -8.18
C VAL A 39 -12.81 24.56 -6.94
N GLN A 40 -12.69 25.52 -6.02
CA GLN A 40 -13.58 25.65 -4.86
C GLN A 40 -14.71 26.64 -5.15
N SER A 41 -15.96 26.24 -4.88
CA SER A 41 -17.13 27.08 -5.09
C SER A 41 -18.12 26.94 -3.93
N LYS A 42 -18.31 28.04 -3.18
CA LYS A 42 -19.17 28.13 -1.99
C LYS A 42 -18.88 27.03 -0.95
N GLY A 43 -17.61 26.85 -0.58
CA GLY A 43 -17.17 25.87 0.41
C GLY A 43 -16.82 24.50 -0.14
N SER A 44 -17.47 24.07 -1.23
CA SER A 44 -17.27 22.74 -1.83
C SER A 44 -16.37 22.76 -3.06
N ARG A 45 -15.47 21.77 -3.17
CA ARG A 45 -14.54 21.63 -4.30
C ARG A 45 -15.09 20.71 -5.39
N GLY A 46 -14.70 20.97 -6.64
CA GLY A 46 -14.89 20.06 -7.76
C GLY A 46 -13.87 20.29 -8.87
N LEU A 47 -13.88 19.40 -9.86
CA LEU A 47 -12.94 19.39 -10.97
C LEU A 47 -13.53 20.10 -12.19
N ARG A 48 -12.77 21.02 -12.77
CA ARG A 48 -13.03 21.63 -14.07
C ARG A 48 -12.30 20.79 -15.13
N VAL A 49 -13.09 20.12 -15.99
CA VAL A 49 -12.60 19.11 -16.96
C VAL A 49 -12.46 19.70 -18.38
N ALA A 50 -12.94 20.93 -18.61
CA ALA A 50 -12.80 21.62 -19.90
C ALA A 50 -12.22 23.04 -19.72
N GLY A 51 -10.92 23.19 -19.97
CA GLY A 51 -10.24 24.47 -20.17
C GLY A 51 -10.03 24.80 -21.64
N ALA A 52 -9.61 26.04 -21.96
CA ALA A 52 -9.42 26.54 -23.32
C ALA A 52 -8.43 25.69 -24.16
N GLU A 53 -7.48 25.00 -23.51
CA GLU A 53 -6.45 24.15 -24.12
C GLU A 53 -6.49 22.68 -23.63
N ALA A 54 -7.51 22.26 -22.89
CA ALA A 54 -7.51 20.96 -22.21
C ALA A 54 -7.65 19.77 -23.20
N THR A 55 -6.75 18.79 -23.08
CA THR A 55 -6.90 17.48 -23.74
C THR A 55 -8.17 16.75 -23.29
N VAL A 56 -8.66 15.84 -24.12
CA VAL A 56 -9.89 15.09 -23.87
C VAL A 56 -9.66 14.02 -22.79
N LEU A 57 -10.28 14.16 -21.60
CA LEU A 57 -10.21 13.16 -20.54
C LEU A 57 -10.91 11.87 -20.98
N SER A 58 -10.13 10.80 -21.20
CA SER A 58 -10.64 9.53 -21.70
C SER A 58 -9.84 8.33 -21.22
N PHE A 59 -10.50 7.17 -21.15
CA PHE A 59 -9.87 5.89 -20.81
C PHE A 59 -10.61 4.73 -21.51
N PRO A 60 -9.92 3.62 -21.85
CA PRO A 60 -10.56 2.48 -22.50
C PRO A 60 -11.56 1.79 -21.58
N ALA A 61 -12.66 1.30 -22.15
CA ALA A 61 -13.73 0.64 -21.40
C ALA A 61 -13.25 -0.64 -20.70
N SER A 62 -12.22 -1.30 -21.23
CA SER A 62 -11.57 -2.48 -20.62
C SER A 62 -10.94 -2.20 -19.25
N GLN A 63 -10.72 -0.94 -18.87
CA GLN A 63 -10.29 -0.60 -17.50
C GLN A 63 -11.41 -0.75 -16.46
N ILE A 64 -12.67 -0.63 -16.90
CA ILE A 64 -13.88 -0.83 -16.07
C ILE A 64 -14.41 -2.25 -16.25
N PHE A 65 -14.43 -2.72 -17.50
CA PHE A 65 -15.04 -3.97 -17.95
C PHE A 65 -13.96 -4.98 -18.34
N SER A 66 -13.18 -5.44 -17.35
CA SER A 66 -11.98 -6.26 -17.60
C SER A 66 -12.27 -7.73 -17.89
N ASN A 67 -13.33 -8.28 -17.30
CA ASN A 67 -13.67 -9.71 -17.38
C ASN A 67 -14.90 -9.97 -18.27
N CYS A 68 -15.60 -8.91 -18.68
CA CYS A 68 -16.84 -8.99 -19.43
C CYS A 68 -16.98 -7.71 -20.24
N ASP A 69 -16.93 -7.79 -21.57
CA ASP A 69 -17.04 -6.63 -22.46
C ASP A 69 -18.48 -6.07 -22.55
N TYR A 70 -19.35 -6.25 -21.55
CA TYR A 70 -20.73 -5.79 -21.60
C TYR A 70 -21.04 -4.77 -20.52
N PHE A 71 -21.74 -3.70 -20.89
CA PHE A 71 -22.27 -2.72 -19.94
C PHE A 71 -23.42 -3.35 -19.14
N PRO A 72 -23.55 -3.09 -17.83
CA PRO A 72 -24.61 -3.66 -17.00
C PRO A 72 -26.01 -3.34 -17.54
N ALA A 73 -26.88 -4.35 -17.57
CA ALA A 73 -28.29 -4.20 -17.95
C ALA A 73 -29.09 -3.34 -16.96
N GLU A 74 -28.66 -3.37 -15.69
CA GLU A 74 -29.25 -2.62 -14.59
C GLU A 74 -28.14 -1.89 -13.83
N PHE A 75 -28.32 -0.59 -13.60
CA PHE A 75 -27.32 0.23 -12.94
C PHE A 75 -27.90 1.53 -12.40
N SER A 76 -27.14 2.20 -11.51
CA SER A 76 -27.36 3.58 -11.11
C SER A 76 -26.15 4.42 -11.47
N LEU A 77 -26.40 5.60 -12.02
CA LEU A 77 -25.39 6.62 -12.22
C LEU A 77 -25.62 7.77 -11.22
N VAL A 78 -24.64 8.00 -10.36
CA VAL A 78 -24.63 9.10 -9.41
C VAL A 78 -23.67 10.17 -9.89
N ALA A 79 -24.11 11.43 -9.90
CA ALA A 79 -23.21 12.53 -10.20
C ALA A 79 -23.52 13.76 -9.37
N THR A 80 -22.49 14.37 -8.78
CA THR A 80 -22.60 15.68 -8.13
C THR A 80 -21.86 16.70 -8.95
N MET A 81 -22.58 17.72 -9.39
CA MET A 81 -22.05 18.68 -10.34
C MET A 81 -22.63 20.06 -10.13
N LYS A 82 -21.90 21.05 -10.61
CA LYS A 82 -22.35 22.44 -10.69
C LYS A 82 -22.29 22.89 -12.13
N ILE A 83 -23.44 23.18 -12.72
CA ILE A 83 -23.56 23.53 -14.13
C ILE A 83 -23.89 25.01 -14.26
N PRO A 84 -23.10 25.81 -15.00
CA PRO A 84 -23.46 27.19 -15.28
C PRO A 84 -24.69 27.24 -16.18
N ARG A 85 -25.42 28.37 -16.16
CA ARG A 85 -26.61 28.55 -16.98
C ARG A 85 -26.34 28.29 -18.45
N LEU A 86 -26.99 27.28 -19.02
CA LEU A 86 -26.73 26.84 -20.39
C LEU A 86 -27.47 27.74 -21.37
N ARG A 87 -26.82 28.08 -22.49
CA ARG A 87 -27.47 28.82 -23.58
C ARG A 87 -28.44 27.91 -24.34
N GLN A 88 -29.53 28.47 -24.83
CA GLN A 88 -30.48 27.78 -25.71
C GLN A 88 -29.76 27.02 -26.84
N LYS A 89 -30.19 25.77 -27.08
CA LYS A 89 -29.65 24.83 -28.08
C LYS A 89 -28.21 24.31 -27.82
N ARG A 90 -27.56 24.65 -26.71
CA ARG A 90 -26.27 24.07 -26.32
C ARG A 90 -26.49 22.70 -25.65
N ASN A 91 -25.68 21.72 -26.02
CA ASN A 91 -25.72 20.38 -25.44
C ASN A 91 -24.30 20.03 -24.97
N GLU A 92 -24.16 19.57 -23.74
CA GLU A 92 -22.87 19.22 -23.15
C GLU A 92 -22.89 17.79 -22.63
N TYR A 93 -21.83 17.02 -22.87
CA TYR A 93 -21.71 15.64 -22.38
C TYR A 93 -21.05 15.62 -21.00
N ILE A 94 -21.72 15.05 -20.01
CA ILE A 94 -21.12 14.74 -18.71
C ILE A 94 -20.17 13.55 -18.88
N PHE A 95 -20.63 12.51 -19.56
CA PHE A 95 -19.77 11.43 -20.04
C PHE A 95 -20.32 10.79 -21.32
N SER A 96 -19.48 10.08 -22.04
CA SER A 96 -19.88 9.22 -23.14
C SER A 96 -19.00 7.98 -23.26
N VAL A 97 -19.54 6.93 -23.87
CA VAL A 97 -18.83 5.73 -24.30
C VAL A 97 -18.89 5.69 -25.82
N VAL A 98 -17.72 5.63 -26.45
CA VAL A 98 -17.59 5.74 -27.91
C VAL A 98 -16.73 4.59 -28.42
N GLU A 99 -17.19 3.90 -29.46
CA GLU A 99 -16.42 2.87 -30.14
C GLU A 99 -15.22 3.48 -30.89
N GLU A 100 -14.01 2.97 -30.64
CA GLU A 100 -12.76 3.60 -31.14
C GLU A 100 -12.67 3.59 -32.67
N GLY A 101 -13.07 2.47 -33.29
CA GLY A 101 -12.97 2.25 -34.73
C GLY A 101 -13.98 3.04 -35.56
N SER A 102 -15.16 3.34 -35.03
CA SER A 102 -16.25 3.98 -35.79
C SER A 102 -16.65 5.38 -35.31
N ASP A 103 -16.14 5.84 -34.16
CA ASP A 103 -16.59 7.07 -33.47
C ASP A 103 -18.10 7.08 -33.12
N SER A 104 -18.71 5.90 -33.07
CA SER A 104 -20.12 5.72 -32.74
C SER A 104 -20.35 5.87 -31.23
N LEU A 105 -21.32 6.70 -30.87
CA LEU A 105 -21.75 6.86 -29.47
C LEU A 105 -22.57 5.66 -29.02
N LEU A 106 -22.01 4.81 -28.18
CA LEU A 106 -22.68 3.65 -27.60
C LEU A 106 -23.58 4.06 -26.43
N LEU A 107 -23.07 4.93 -25.57
CA LEU A 107 -23.74 5.43 -24.36
C LEU A 107 -23.38 6.89 -24.12
N GLY A 108 -24.28 7.71 -23.59
CA GLY A 108 -23.90 9.04 -23.15
C GLY A 108 -24.92 9.70 -22.25
N LEU A 109 -24.42 10.43 -21.25
CA LEU A 109 -25.22 11.33 -20.44
C LEU A 109 -24.92 12.77 -20.84
N ARG A 110 -25.97 13.49 -21.19
CA ARG A 110 -25.87 14.81 -21.81
C ARG A 110 -26.87 15.78 -21.20
N VAL A 111 -26.44 16.99 -20.92
CA VAL A 111 -27.29 18.07 -20.42
C VAL A 111 -27.60 19.09 -21.52
N SER A 112 -28.80 19.66 -21.45
CA SER A 112 -29.18 20.89 -22.14
C SER A 112 -29.97 21.77 -21.17
N GLU A 113 -30.35 22.97 -21.60
CA GLU A 113 -31.20 23.87 -20.81
C GLU A 113 -32.39 23.12 -20.19
N ASN A 114 -32.42 23.10 -18.85
CA ASN A 114 -33.45 22.47 -18.05
C ASN A 114 -33.79 20.98 -18.38
N CYS A 115 -32.87 20.24 -19.02
CA CYS A 115 -33.09 18.84 -19.39
C CYS A 115 -31.84 17.96 -19.18
N LEU A 116 -32.05 16.74 -18.71
CA LEU A 116 -31.06 15.67 -18.71
C LEU A 116 -31.43 14.63 -19.77
N HIS A 117 -30.46 14.24 -20.60
CA HIS A 117 -30.63 13.27 -21.67
C HIS A 117 -29.73 12.05 -21.47
N PHE A 118 -30.34 10.89 -21.40
CA PHE A 118 -29.67 9.61 -21.42
C PHE A 118 -29.76 9.00 -22.83
N LEU A 119 -28.63 8.70 -23.44
CA LEU A 119 -28.49 8.27 -24.83
C LEU A 119 -27.85 6.89 -24.88
N PHE A 120 -28.41 5.97 -25.65
CA PHE A 120 -27.83 4.63 -25.84
C PHE A 120 -28.14 4.06 -27.22
N MET A 121 -27.32 3.11 -27.67
CA MET A 121 -27.46 2.41 -28.94
C MET A 121 -27.90 0.95 -28.70
N PRO A 122 -29.12 0.54 -29.09
CA PRO A 122 -29.55 -0.86 -28.96
C PRO A 122 -28.80 -1.79 -29.93
N PRO A 123 -28.50 -3.05 -29.55
CA PRO A 123 -27.99 -4.07 -30.45
C PRO A 123 -28.91 -4.29 -31.65
N GLY A 124 -28.35 -4.40 -32.85
CA GLY A 124 -29.09 -4.79 -34.06
C GLY A 124 -30.04 -3.74 -34.66
N VAL A 125 -30.25 -2.57 -34.03
CA VAL A 125 -31.15 -1.52 -34.53
C VAL A 125 -30.34 -0.32 -35.04
N ARG A 126 -30.57 0.10 -36.28
CA ARG A 126 -30.03 1.37 -36.81
C ARG A 126 -30.76 2.56 -36.17
N GLY A 127 -30.16 3.16 -35.14
CA GLY A 127 -30.60 4.44 -34.60
C GLY A 127 -30.41 4.58 -33.09
N ARG A 128 -29.91 5.75 -32.67
CA ARG A 128 -29.71 6.09 -31.27
C ARG A 128 -31.04 6.31 -30.55
N ARG A 129 -31.21 5.72 -29.37
CA ARG A 129 -32.32 5.99 -28.47
C ARG A 129 -31.96 7.10 -27.50
N ARG A 130 -32.96 7.90 -27.10
CA ARG A 130 -32.80 9.05 -26.22
C ARG A 130 -33.95 9.08 -25.22
N GLN A 131 -33.62 8.95 -23.95
CA GLN A 131 -34.51 9.23 -22.84
C GLN A 131 -34.21 10.65 -22.31
N SER A 132 -35.24 11.42 -21.99
CA SER A 132 -35.09 12.83 -21.60
C SER A 132 -35.97 13.17 -20.42
N PHE A 133 -35.35 13.67 -19.36
CA PHE A 133 -35.99 14.21 -18.17
C PHE A 133 -36.03 15.73 -18.34
N LYS A 134 -37.22 16.32 -18.25
CA LYS A 134 -37.46 17.76 -18.43
C LYS A 134 -37.77 18.40 -17.08
N GLY A 135 -37.50 19.69 -16.94
CA GLY A 135 -37.83 20.41 -15.70
C GLY A 135 -36.90 20.05 -14.53
N VAL A 136 -35.68 19.60 -14.83
CA VAL A 136 -34.74 19.06 -13.83
C VAL A 136 -34.03 20.19 -13.06
N GLY A 137 -33.88 21.37 -13.65
CA GLY A 137 -33.32 22.54 -12.97
C GLY A 137 -31.80 22.53 -12.72
N LEU A 138 -31.02 21.68 -13.39
CA LEU A 138 -29.58 21.49 -13.09
C LEU A 138 -28.68 22.68 -13.47
N ASP A 139 -29.12 23.58 -14.37
CA ASP A 139 -28.32 24.67 -14.93
C ASP A 139 -28.56 26.03 -14.25
N ASP A 140 -28.69 26.04 -12.92
CA ASP A 140 -28.93 27.22 -12.10
C ASP A 140 -27.65 27.79 -11.43
N ASN A 141 -26.48 27.22 -11.77
CA ASN A 141 -25.17 27.53 -11.18
C ASN A 141 -25.03 27.16 -9.68
N ARG A 142 -25.82 26.20 -9.19
CA ARG A 142 -25.69 25.57 -7.86
C ARG A 142 -25.18 24.14 -7.99
N TRP A 143 -24.80 23.55 -6.85
CA TRP A 143 -24.47 22.13 -6.77
C TRP A 143 -25.76 21.33 -6.77
N HIS A 144 -25.77 20.23 -7.51
CA HIS A 144 -26.85 19.24 -7.49
C HIS A 144 -26.25 17.85 -7.47
N THR A 145 -26.88 16.94 -6.74
CA THR A 145 -26.58 15.51 -6.77
C THR A 145 -27.74 14.76 -7.41
N LEU A 146 -27.45 14.05 -8.50
CA LEU A 146 -28.43 13.26 -9.23
C LEU A 146 -28.13 11.76 -9.12
N VAL A 147 -29.20 10.96 -9.12
CA VAL A 147 -29.18 9.50 -9.26
C VAL A 147 -30.06 9.14 -10.45
N LEU A 148 -29.47 8.60 -11.51
CA LEU A 148 -30.18 7.98 -12.62
C LEU A 148 -30.13 6.47 -12.44
N ALA A 149 -31.21 5.85 -11.96
CA ALA A 149 -31.34 4.40 -11.88
C ALA A 149 -31.98 3.87 -13.16
N VAL A 150 -31.45 2.78 -13.71
CA VAL A 150 -31.91 2.13 -14.94
C VAL A 150 -32.05 0.63 -14.68
N SER A 151 -33.22 0.07 -14.96
CA SER A 151 -33.51 -1.37 -14.91
C SER A 151 -34.50 -1.71 -16.03
N GLY A 152 -34.01 -2.38 -17.08
CA GLY A 152 -34.83 -2.80 -18.23
C GLY A 152 -35.60 -1.66 -18.91
N LEU A 153 -36.91 -1.59 -18.65
CA LEU A 153 -37.84 -0.58 -19.20
C LEU A 153 -37.92 0.70 -18.36
N TYR A 154 -37.43 0.66 -17.12
CA TYR A 154 -37.55 1.74 -16.17
C TYR A 154 -36.25 2.55 -16.10
N ALA A 155 -36.39 3.87 -16.14
CA ALA A 155 -35.31 4.74 -15.70
C ALA A 155 -35.88 5.90 -14.88
N THR A 156 -35.43 5.99 -13.64
CA THR A 156 -35.87 7.01 -12.69
C THR A 156 -34.73 7.98 -12.44
N LEU A 157 -35.06 9.27 -12.38
CA LEU A 157 -34.10 10.32 -12.05
C LEU A 157 -34.49 10.95 -10.72
N THR A 158 -33.64 10.79 -9.71
CA THR A 158 -33.76 11.48 -8.43
C THR A 158 -32.75 12.62 -8.40
N VAL A 159 -33.16 13.82 -8.01
CA VAL A 159 -32.28 14.99 -7.84
C VAL A 159 -32.41 15.48 -6.41
N ASP A 160 -31.28 15.69 -5.73
CA ASP A 160 -31.19 16.26 -4.39
C ASP A 160 -32.13 15.57 -3.38
N CYS A 161 -32.15 14.23 -3.40
CA CYS A 161 -33.03 13.39 -2.57
C CYS A 161 -34.53 13.73 -2.65
N GLY A 162 -34.96 14.40 -3.73
CA GLY A 162 -36.35 14.72 -3.99
C GLY A 162 -37.17 13.51 -4.47
N LEU A 163 -38.41 13.77 -4.86
CA LEU A 163 -39.26 12.73 -5.45
C LEU A 163 -38.67 12.25 -6.78
N PRO A 164 -38.59 10.92 -7.03
CA PRO A 164 -38.13 10.39 -8.30
C PRO A 164 -38.97 10.93 -9.46
N LEU A 165 -38.30 11.54 -10.44
CA LEU A 165 -38.91 11.90 -11.70
C LEU A 165 -39.00 10.62 -12.54
N ASP A 166 -40.16 9.98 -12.47
CA ASP A 166 -40.54 8.94 -13.41
C ASP A 166 -41.13 9.56 -14.69
N ARG A 167 -40.96 8.86 -15.80
CA ARG A 167 -41.53 9.28 -17.08
C ARG A 167 -42.87 8.56 -17.25
N SER A 168 -43.95 9.34 -17.20
CA SER A 168 -45.35 8.94 -17.42
C SER A 168 -45.52 7.68 -18.28
N ALA A 169 -46.17 6.65 -17.73
CA ALA A 169 -46.40 5.31 -18.29
C ALA A 169 -47.15 5.23 -19.64
N ASP A 170 -47.51 6.37 -20.25
CA ASP A 170 -48.41 6.44 -21.41
C ASP A 170 -47.72 6.38 -22.78
N VAL A 171 -46.40 6.13 -22.87
CA VAL A 171 -45.69 6.05 -24.16
C VAL A 171 -44.77 4.82 -24.22
N PRO A 172 -44.88 3.94 -25.25
CA PRO A 172 -43.95 2.84 -25.45
C PRO A 172 -42.51 3.35 -25.58
N HIS A 173 -41.61 2.85 -24.73
CA HIS A 173 -40.25 3.36 -24.63
C HIS A 173 -39.20 2.28 -24.88
N PRO A 174 -38.06 2.65 -25.52
CA PRO A 174 -36.99 1.70 -25.77
C PRO A 174 -36.33 1.31 -24.44
N SER A 175 -36.31 0.01 -24.15
CA SER A 175 -35.58 -0.56 -23.01
C SER A 175 -34.07 -0.35 -23.18
N PHE A 176 -33.36 -0.19 -22.07
CA PHE A 176 -31.90 -0.27 -22.09
C PHE A 176 -31.49 -1.70 -22.49
N PRO A 177 -30.52 -1.87 -23.40
CA PRO A 177 -30.12 -3.19 -23.86
C PRO A 177 -29.45 -4.01 -22.76
N SER A 178 -29.84 -5.29 -22.65
CA SER A 178 -29.27 -6.22 -21.66
C SER A 178 -27.83 -6.65 -21.96
N ALA A 179 -27.33 -6.42 -23.18
CA ALA A 179 -26.00 -6.82 -23.64
C ALA A 179 -25.36 -5.73 -24.54
N LEU A 180 -25.16 -4.53 -24.00
CA LEU A 180 -24.42 -3.48 -24.72
C LEU A 180 -22.92 -3.78 -24.70
N SER A 181 -22.34 -4.20 -25.83
CA SER A 181 -20.90 -4.44 -25.93
C SER A 181 -20.12 -3.13 -25.77
N THR A 182 -19.05 -3.18 -24.97
CA THR A 182 -18.09 -2.12 -24.71
C THR A 182 -16.68 -2.49 -25.22
N ARG A 183 -16.53 -3.64 -25.89
CA ARG A 183 -15.29 -4.07 -26.54
C ARG A 183 -14.78 -3.00 -27.50
N GLY A 184 -13.51 -2.63 -27.40
CA GLY A 184 -12.90 -1.63 -28.30
C GLY A 184 -13.52 -0.23 -28.19
N SER A 185 -14.09 0.11 -27.03
CA SER A 185 -14.67 1.42 -26.77
C SER A 185 -13.90 2.19 -25.70
N ARG A 186 -14.08 3.52 -25.66
CA ARG A 186 -13.52 4.42 -24.64
C ARG A 186 -14.61 5.21 -23.95
N PHE A 187 -14.41 5.40 -22.66
CA PHE A 187 -15.07 6.44 -21.90
C PHE A 187 -14.42 7.79 -22.16
N PHE A 188 -15.26 8.80 -22.28
CA PHE A 188 -14.91 10.21 -22.38
C PHE A 188 -15.65 10.95 -21.29
N ILE A 189 -14.93 11.67 -20.43
CA ILE A 189 -15.52 12.48 -19.37
C ILE A 189 -15.54 13.94 -19.84
N GLY A 190 -16.68 14.59 -19.64
CA GLY A 190 -16.89 15.97 -20.04
C GLY A 190 -16.91 16.21 -21.56
N SER A 191 -16.96 15.16 -22.39
CA SER A 191 -16.93 15.29 -23.86
C SER A 191 -17.42 14.02 -24.58
N ARG A 192 -17.45 14.09 -25.91
CA ARG A 192 -17.65 12.94 -26.84
C ARG A 192 -16.53 12.91 -27.88
N ARG A 193 -15.27 12.80 -27.43
CA ARG A 193 -14.05 12.83 -28.28
C ARG A 193 -13.82 14.12 -29.10
N ARG A 194 -14.80 15.04 -29.15
CA ARG A 194 -14.81 16.26 -29.96
C ARG A 194 -14.78 17.50 -29.06
N MET A 195 -14.28 18.60 -29.61
CA MET A 195 -14.24 19.91 -28.93
C MET A 195 -15.64 20.50 -28.71
N ARG A 196 -16.59 20.19 -29.59
CA ARG A 196 -17.97 20.70 -29.50
C ARG A 196 -18.78 19.89 -28.47
N GLY A 197 -19.45 20.59 -27.56
CA GLY A 197 -20.32 19.99 -26.54
C GLY A 197 -19.58 19.44 -25.33
N ARG A 198 -18.45 20.07 -24.97
CA ARG A 198 -17.75 19.80 -23.71
C ARG A 198 -18.53 20.32 -22.50
N PHE A 199 -18.37 19.62 -21.38
CA PHE A 199 -18.93 20.01 -20.10
C PHE A 199 -18.22 21.24 -19.53
N SER A 200 -18.97 22.30 -19.32
CA SER A 200 -18.46 23.59 -18.83
C SER A 200 -18.55 23.77 -17.31
N GLY A 201 -19.16 22.81 -16.61
CA GLY A 201 -19.36 22.85 -15.16
C GLY A 201 -18.20 22.29 -14.33
N LEU A 202 -18.45 22.17 -13.03
CA LEU A 202 -17.59 21.48 -12.09
C LEU A 202 -18.15 20.10 -11.76
N LEU A 203 -17.29 19.09 -11.71
CA LEU A 203 -17.65 17.72 -11.35
C LEU A 203 -17.04 17.35 -10.00
N ARG A 204 -17.87 16.97 -9.02
CA ARG A 204 -17.43 16.56 -7.69
C ARG A 204 -17.39 15.04 -7.53
N GLN A 205 -18.38 14.34 -8.08
CA GLN A 205 -18.36 12.88 -8.21
C GLN A 205 -19.09 12.45 -9.47
N LEU A 206 -18.66 11.33 -10.04
CA LEU A 206 -19.35 10.60 -11.10
C LEU A 206 -19.12 9.11 -10.85
N VAL A 207 -20.17 8.41 -10.46
CA VAL A 207 -20.13 7.02 -9.99
C VAL A 207 -21.16 6.24 -10.79
N LEU A 208 -20.75 5.08 -11.30
CA LEU A 208 -21.66 4.07 -11.83
C LEU A 208 -21.77 2.97 -10.77
N LEU A 209 -22.93 2.34 -10.60
CA LEU A 209 -23.16 1.24 -9.66
C LEU A 209 -24.00 0.19 -10.38
N PRO A 210 -23.65 -1.10 -10.37
CA PRO A 210 -24.50 -2.14 -10.95
C PRO A 210 -25.72 -2.45 -10.06
N GLY A 211 -26.85 -2.82 -10.66
CA GLY A 211 -27.97 -3.54 -10.04
C GLY A 211 -28.75 -2.88 -8.90
N SER A 212 -28.37 -1.69 -8.42
CA SER A 212 -29.03 -1.05 -7.28
C SER A 212 -29.44 0.39 -7.58
N ASP A 213 -30.66 0.80 -7.19
CA ASP A 213 -31.00 2.22 -7.03
C ASP A 213 -30.14 2.82 -5.89
N ALA A 214 -29.27 3.74 -6.25
CA ALA A 214 -28.33 4.35 -5.30
C ALA A 214 -28.99 5.35 -4.34
N THR A 215 -30.27 5.70 -4.56
CA THR A 215 -30.99 6.71 -3.76
C THR A 215 -30.98 6.37 -2.27
N SER A 216 -31.20 5.09 -1.91
CA SER A 216 -31.19 4.64 -0.50
C SER A 216 -29.80 4.70 0.17
N ARG A 217 -28.72 4.74 -0.63
CA ARG A 217 -27.34 4.90 -0.11
C ARG A 217 -26.96 6.38 0.09
N LEU A 218 -27.70 7.30 -0.53
CA LEU A 218 -27.45 8.74 -0.51
C LEU A 218 -28.44 9.52 0.38
N CYS A 219 -29.63 8.99 0.56
CA CYS A 219 -30.77 9.68 1.15
C CYS A 219 -31.39 8.87 2.30
N PRO A 220 -31.90 9.53 3.37
CA PRO A 220 -31.91 10.99 3.57
C PRO A 220 -30.53 11.53 3.99
N THR A 221 -30.25 12.79 3.67
CA THR A 221 -29.03 13.51 4.08
C THR A 221 -29.38 14.95 4.45
N SER A 222 -28.57 15.58 5.30
CA SER A 222 -28.75 16.97 5.72
C SER A 222 -28.42 17.99 4.63
N ASP A 223 -27.61 17.61 3.62
CA ASP A 223 -27.32 18.44 2.45
C ASP A 223 -27.50 17.62 1.15
N PRO A 224 -28.74 17.55 0.63
CA PRO A 224 -29.04 16.75 -0.56
C PRO A 224 -28.31 17.22 -1.83
N SER A 225 -27.99 18.52 -1.92
CA SER A 225 -27.32 19.12 -3.07
C SER A 225 -25.86 18.66 -3.23
N LEU A 226 -25.26 18.21 -2.12
CA LEU A 226 -23.88 17.75 -2.01
C LEU A 226 -23.80 16.31 -1.44
N ALA A 227 -24.89 15.54 -1.55
CA ALA A 227 -24.94 14.17 -1.04
C ALA A 227 -23.77 13.33 -1.57
N GLU A 228 -23.05 12.65 -0.67
CA GLU A 228 -21.80 11.99 -1.02
C GLU A 228 -21.94 10.47 -1.06
N LEU A 229 -21.74 9.87 -2.24
CA LEU A 229 -21.61 8.42 -2.37
C LEU A 229 -20.13 8.03 -2.43
N SER A 230 -19.36 8.68 -3.30
CA SER A 230 -17.93 8.44 -3.45
C SER A 230 -17.24 9.72 -3.94
N VAL A 231 -16.90 10.60 -2.99
CA VAL A 231 -16.18 11.84 -3.25
C VAL A 231 -14.72 11.67 -2.84
N PRO A 232 -13.74 11.96 -3.72
CA PRO A 232 -12.33 11.99 -3.37
C PRO A 232 -12.06 12.88 -2.14
N GLN A 233 -11.21 12.44 -1.19
CA GLN A 233 -10.94 13.18 0.05
C GLN A 233 -10.41 14.61 -0.18
N VAL A 234 -9.69 14.84 -1.28
CA VAL A 234 -9.22 16.17 -1.71
C VAL A 234 -10.38 17.15 -1.98
N LEU A 235 -11.56 16.65 -2.34
CA LEU A 235 -12.77 17.45 -2.53
C LEU A 235 -13.60 17.59 -1.24
N ARG A 236 -13.34 16.78 -0.21
CA ARG A 236 -14.11 16.73 1.05
C ARG A 236 -13.71 17.78 2.08
N SER A 237 -12.50 18.34 2.03
CA SER A 237 -12.03 19.22 3.11
C SER A 237 -12.76 20.57 3.15
N THR A 238 -13.41 20.82 4.29
CA THR A 238 -13.89 22.13 4.79
C THR A 238 -12.72 23.11 4.92
N PRO A 239 -12.88 24.42 4.68
CA PRO A 239 -11.84 25.38 5.02
C PRO A 239 -11.62 25.40 6.54
N LEU A 240 -10.36 25.49 6.97
CA LEU A 240 -10.01 25.91 8.32
C LEU A 240 -10.73 27.23 8.61
N GLN A 241 -11.33 27.37 9.80
CA GLN A 241 -11.74 28.68 10.28
C GLN A 241 -10.54 29.64 10.18
N PRO A 242 -10.70 30.84 9.60
CA PRO A 242 -9.67 31.84 9.66
C PRO A 242 -9.61 32.35 11.10
N ASP A 243 -8.58 31.95 11.85
CA ASP A 243 -8.19 32.72 13.02
C ASP A 243 -7.93 34.15 12.56
N HIS A 244 -8.58 35.10 13.24
CA HIS A 244 -8.63 36.49 12.85
C HIS A 244 -7.22 37.12 12.74
N ARG A 245 -6.82 37.50 11.51
CA ARG A 245 -6.32 38.82 11.08
C ARG A 245 -5.52 38.69 9.78
N GLY A 246 -6.22 38.81 8.66
CA GLY A 246 -5.64 39.00 7.33
C GLY A 246 -6.77 39.25 6.32
N PRO A 247 -6.56 40.11 5.29
CA PRO A 247 -7.62 40.44 4.35
C PRO A 247 -8.07 39.19 3.58
N LEU A 248 -9.39 38.95 3.60
CA LEU A 248 -10.10 37.97 2.78
C LEU A 248 -9.72 38.15 1.31
N TYR A 249 -9.12 37.13 0.69
CA TYR A 249 -9.00 37.06 -0.77
C TYR A 249 -10.21 36.31 -1.34
N PRO A 250 -11.09 36.96 -2.11
CA PRO A 250 -12.14 36.29 -2.86
C PRO A 250 -11.64 35.96 -4.27
N TYR A 251 -10.83 34.90 -4.44
CA TYR A 251 -10.68 34.22 -5.73
C TYR A 251 -10.03 32.84 -5.59
N GLU A 252 -10.33 31.99 -6.57
CA GLU A 252 -10.03 30.56 -6.73
C GLU A 252 -8.54 30.21 -6.46
N ALA A 253 -8.27 29.22 -5.60
CA ALA A 253 -6.93 28.66 -5.44
C ALA A 253 -6.70 27.57 -6.49
N GLU A 254 -5.82 27.84 -7.47
CA GLU A 254 -5.40 26.91 -8.52
C GLU A 254 -4.15 26.13 -8.07
N ALA A 255 -4.18 24.79 -8.10
CA ALA A 255 -3.01 23.94 -7.84
C ALA A 255 -2.55 23.24 -9.15
N ARG A 256 -1.27 23.38 -9.51
CA ARG A 256 -0.63 22.81 -10.71
C ARG A 256 0.01 21.44 -10.43
N VAL A 257 0.13 20.58 -11.44
CA VAL A 257 0.72 19.22 -11.34
C VAL A 257 2.19 19.22 -11.79
N THR A 258 3.12 18.78 -10.93
CA THR A 258 4.56 18.71 -11.17
C THR A 258 4.98 17.31 -11.66
N LEU A 259 6.01 17.18 -12.52
CA LEU A 259 6.44 15.90 -13.12
C LEU A 259 7.72 15.34 -12.46
N GLY A 260 7.78 14.01 -12.23
CA GLY A 260 9.01 13.30 -11.80
C GLY A 260 8.83 12.34 -10.61
N ASN A 261 9.94 11.96 -9.96
CA ASN A 261 9.88 11.33 -8.64
C ASN A 261 9.50 12.40 -7.61
N PRO A 262 8.50 12.17 -6.76
CA PRO A 262 8.12 13.16 -5.76
C PRO A 262 9.24 13.32 -4.70
N PRO A 263 9.56 14.55 -4.26
CA PRO A 263 10.40 14.78 -3.07
C PRO A 263 9.67 14.26 -1.81
N PRO A 264 10.27 14.19 -0.61
CA PRO A 264 9.52 13.88 0.61
C PRO A 264 8.31 14.81 0.77
N CYS A 265 7.13 14.27 1.09
CA CYS A 265 5.94 15.08 1.31
C CYS A 265 6.10 15.82 2.64
N SER A 266 6.15 17.15 2.59
CA SER A 266 6.22 17.99 3.79
C SER A 266 5.32 19.21 3.64
N GLY A 267 5.29 20.09 4.65
CA GLY A 267 4.43 21.28 4.67
C GLY A 267 4.46 22.13 3.38
N PRO A 268 5.63 22.39 2.74
CA PRO A 268 5.71 23.11 1.47
C PRO A 268 5.09 22.38 0.27
N GLU A 269 5.14 21.05 0.26
CA GLU A 269 4.56 20.21 -0.79
C GLU A 269 3.08 19.89 -0.53
N GLN A 270 2.54 20.26 0.64
CA GLN A 270 1.16 19.99 1.01
C GLN A 270 0.18 20.57 -0.03
N GLY A 271 -0.64 19.69 -0.60
CA GLY A 271 -1.60 20.02 -1.66
C GLY A 271 -1.02 20.02 -3.08
N GLN A 272 0.30 19.82 -3.25
CA GLN A 272 0.90 19.68 -4.57
C GLN A 272 0.59 18.32 -5.18
N LEU A 273 0.35 18.32 -6.49
CA LEU A 273 0.10 17.14 -7.28
C LEU A 273 1.38 16.74 -8.01
N TRP A 274 1.75 15.46 -7.98
CA TRP A 274 2.94 14.94 -8.66
C TRP A 274 2.58 13.81 -9.60
N PHE A 275 2.97 13.89 -10.87
CA PHE A 275 2.80 12.79 -11.82
C PHE A 275 4.14 12.11 -12.09
N ASN A 276 4.21 10.82 -11.77
CA ASN A 276 5.37 9.98 -12.00
C ASN A 276 5.13 9.08 -13.23
N ALA A 277 5.82 9.39 -14.32
CA ALA A 277 5.73 8.63 -15.57
C ALA A 277 6.28 7.20 -15.45
N GLN A 278 7.25 6.95 -14.55
CA GLN A 278 7.86 5.64 -14.34
C GLN A 278 6.95 4.70 -13.53
N ARG A 279 6.34 5.22 -12.46
CA ARG A 279 5.33 4.51 -11.65
C ARG A 279 3.92 4.55 -12.24
N LYS A 280 3.77 5.17 -13.42
CA LYS A 280 2.49 5.40 -14.12
C LYS A 280 1.39 5.90 -13.17
N GLY A 281 1.74 6.85 -12.29
CA GLY A 281 0.83 7.28 -11.25
C GLY A 281 0.86 8.76 -10.90
N LEU A 282 -0.30 9.28 -10.50
CA LEU A 282 -0.50 10.62 -9.97
C LEU A 282 -0.53 10.55 -8.45
N PHE A 283 0.12 11.47 -7.76
CA PHE A 283 0.24 11.53 -6.29
C PHE A 283 -0.16 12.92 -5.80
N ILE A 284 -0.62 13.03 -4.56
CA ILE A 284 -0.83 14.30 -3.86
C ILE A 284 -0.19 14.23 -2.49
N CYS A 285 0.51 15.30 -2.09
CA CYS A 285 1.08 15.38 -0.76
C CYS A 285 0.02 15.92 0.21
N ASP A 286 -0.24 15.20 1.30
CA ASP A 286 -1.18 15.61 2.35
C ASP A 286 -0.52 16.47 3.46
N GLY A 287 0.80 16.71 3.32
CA GLY A 287 1.66 17.40 4.28
C GLY A 287 2.57 16.47 5.08
N LEU A 288 2.33 15.15 5.02
CA LEU A 288 3.13 14.11 5.68
C LEU A 288 3.54 12.99 4.72
N THR A 289 2.64 12.56 3.82
CA THR A 289 2.86 11.45 2.88
C THR A 289 2.28 11.73 1.49
N TRP A 290 2.89 11.11 0.47
CA TRP A 290 2.33 11.12 -0.89
C TRP A 290 1.24 10.06 -1.02
N THR A 291 0.01 10.52 -1.26
CA THR A 291 -1.14 9.67 -1.51
C THR A 291 -1.35 9.46 -3.01
N THR A 292 -1.48 8.21 -3.46
CA THR A 292 -1.73 7.86 -4.87
C THR A 292 -3.16 8.22 -5.31
N LEU A 293 -3.31 8.92 -6.42
CA LEU A 293 -4.56 9.39 -7.03
C LEU A 293 -5.00 8.59 -8.26
N LEU A 294 -4.06 8.10 -9.06
CA LEU A 294 -4.27 7.26 -10.25
C LEU A 294 -3.03 6.36 -10.38
N HIS A 295 -3.17 5.05 -10.47
CA HIS A 295 -2.10 4.13 -10.90
C HIS A 295 -2.73 2.89 -11.57
N ASN A 296 -1.97 2.22 -12.42
CA ASN A 296 -2.39 0.94 -12.98
C ASN A 296 -2.41 -0.09 -11.83
N PRO A 297 -3.57 -0.65 -11.42
CA PRO A 297 -3.68 -1.42 -10.19
C PRO A 297 -2.85 -2.70 -10.25
N GLU A 298 -1.59 -2.63 -9.82
CA GLU A 298 -0.77 -3.81 -9.59
C GLU A 298 -1.39 -4.60 -8.43
N ARG A 299 -1.66 -5.87 -8.68
CA ARG A 299 -2.11 -6.82 -7.66
C ARG A 299 -1.31 -8.09 -7.85
N LEU A 300 -0.95 -8.72 -6.73
CA LEU A 300 -0.27 -10.00 -6.72
C LEU A 300 -1.18 -11.08 -7.34
N ASP A 301 -0.69 -11.70 -8.40
CA ASP A 301 -1.33 -12.84 -9.06
C ASP A 301 -0.77 -14.14 -8.44
N TYR A 302 0.51 -14.40 -8.65
CA TYR A 302 1.21 -15.54 -8.07
C TYR A 302 2.67 -15.22 -7.75
N VAL A 303 3.26 -16.11 -6.95
CA VAL A 303 4.66 -16.08 -6.55
C VAL A 303 5.40 -17.14 -7.34
N GLU A 304 6.45 -16.75 -8.06
CA GLU A 304 7.24 -17.62 -8.93
C GLU A 304 8.62 -17.88 -8.31
N ASP A 305 9.08 -19.13 -8.26
CA ASP A 305 10.46 -19.45 -7.91
C ASP A 305 11.40 -18.83 -8.96
N TYR A 306 12.36 -18.03 -8.50
CA TYR A 306 13.16 -17.17 -9.39
C TYR A 306 14.66 -17.47 -9.33
N GLN A 307 15.21 -17.67 -8.13
CA GLN A 307 16.62 -17.98 -7.95
C GLN A 307 16.84 -18.90 -6.75
N ASP A 308 17.52 -20.02 -6.97
CA ASP A 308 18.20 -20.77 -5.91
C ASP A 308 19.48 -20.02 -5.50
N LEU A 309 19.56 -19.60 -4.25
CA LEU A 309 20.67 -18.83 -3.70
C LEU A 309 21.47 -19.68 -2.71
N TYR A 310 22.60 -20.20 -3.18
CA TYR A 310 23.52 -20.98 -2.35
C TYR A 310 24.45 -20.06 -1.58
N THR A 311 24.28 -20.02 -0.26
CA THR A 311 25.12 -19.26 0.67
C THR A 311 26.33 -20.07 1.15
N SER A 312 27.24 -19.44 1.91
CA SER A 312 28.46 -20.09 2.41
C SER A 312 28.15 -21.24 3.39
N SER A 313 27.11 -21.09 4.20
CA SER A 313 26.55 -22.10 5.11
C SER A 313 25.06 -21.82 5.33
N GLU A 314 24.43 -22.46 6.32
CA GLU A 314 23.10 -22.08 6.79
C GLU A 314 23.07 -20.59 7.15
N THR A 315 21.93 -19.95 6.87
CA THR A 315 21.73 -18.51 6.95
C THR A 315 20.60 -18.24 7.94
N PHE A 316 20.90 -17.50 9.00
CA PHE A 316 19.93 -17.17 10.05
C PHE A 316 19.09 -15.93 9.74
N ASP A 317 19.59 -15.07 8.87
CA ASP A 317 19.04 -13.76 8.52
C ASP A 317 19.63 -13.30 7.18
N VAL A 318 18.86 -12.55 6.40
CA VAL A 318 19.28 -11.86 5.20
C VAL A 318 18.88 -10.39 5.29
N GLU A 319 19.80 -9.47 5.12
CA GLU A 319 19.50 -8.03 5.14
C GLU A 319 19.66 -7.45 3.74
N ILE A 320 18.60 -6.84 3.19
CA ILE A 320 18.58 -6.26 1.84
C ILE A 320 18.78 -4.75 1.87
N PHE A 321 19.82 -4.27 1.18
CA PHE A 321 20.16 -2.84 1.20
C PHE A 321 20.70 -2.33 -0.13
N SER A 322 20.61 -1.02 -0.34
CA SER A 322 21.13 -0.36 -1.54
C SER A 322 22.35 0.50 -1.22
N VAL A 323 23.38 0.38 -2.06
CA VAL A 323 24.53 1.28 -2.06
C VAL A 323 24.38 2.25 -3.24
N PRO A 324 24.26 3.57 -3.02
CA PRO A 324 24.16 4.56 -4.09
C PRO A 324 25.28 4.38 -5.10
N SER A 325 24.95 4.50 -6.39
CA SER A 325 25.84 4.25 -7.55
C SER A 325 26.36 2.81 -7.75
N GLU A 326 26.15 1.90 -6.79
CA GLU A 326 26.56 0.49 -6.92
C GLU A 326 25.36 -0.47 -7.09
N GLY A 327 24.19 -0.12 -6.56
CA GLY A 327 22.95 -0.89 -6.71
C GLY A 327 22.60 -1.69 -5.47
N LEU A 328 21.82 -2.75 -5.67
CA LEU A 328 21.23 -3.56 -4.60
C LEU A 328 22.18 -4.66 -4.11
N PHE A 329 22.22 -4.87 -2.81
CA PHE A 329 23.02 -5.87 -2.11
C PHE A 329 22.16 -6.64 -1.10
N MET A 330 22.69 -7.79 -0.70
CA MET A 330 22.15 -8.63 0.37
C MET A 330 23.31 -9.05 1.27
N ALA A 331 23.18 -8.94 2.59
CA ALA A 331 24.09 -9.57 3.54
C ALA A 331 23.44 -10.84 4.08
N ALA A 332 24.15 -11.98 4.07
CA ALA A 332 23.68 -13.22 4.67
C ALA A 332 24.37 -13.44 6.02
N ALA A 333 23.60 -13.64 7.09
CA ALA A 333 24.10 -13.99 8.40
C ALA A 333 24.40 -15.50 8.45
N ASN A 334 25.62 -15.87 8.06
CA ASN A 334 26.02 -17.27 7.93
C ASN A 334 26.57 -17.85 9.24
N ARG A 335 26.17 -19.10 9.53
CA ARG A 335 26.66 -19.89 10.67
C ARG A 335 28.18 -20.07 10.67
N ASP A 336 28.76 -20.45 9.53
CA ASP A 336 30.18 -20.81 9.47
C ASP A 336 31.09 -19.59 9.58
N SER A 337 32.10 -19.66 10.45
CA SER A 337 33.06 -18.56 10.63
C SER A 337 34.10 -18.44 9.50
N ARG A 338 34.18 -19.43 8.61
CA ARG A 338 35.10 -19.46 7.46
C ARG A 338 34.37 -19.99 6.22
N PRO A 339 34.11 -19.16 5.19
CA PRO A 339 34.61 -17.79 5.02
C PRO A 339 33.92 -16.72 5.86
N GLY A 340 32.86 -17.07 6.62
CA GLY A 340 32.00 -16.12 7.31
C GLY A 340 30.75 -15.79 6.49
N SER A 341 30.18 -14.63 6.77
CA SER A 341 29.03 -14.05 6.08
C SER A 341 29.36 -13.63 4.65
N GLY A 342 28.46 -13.97 3.72
CA GLY A 342 28.51 -13.49 2.34
C GLY A 342 27.76 -12.17 2.16
N ILE A 343 28.37 -11.22 1.47
CA ILE A 343 27.71 -10.05 0.88
C ILE A 343 27.51 -10.35 -0.60
N TYR A 344 26.28 -10.24 -1.09
CA TYR A 344 25.87 -10.50 -2.46
C TYR A 344 25.44 -9.19 -3.12
N ARG A 345 25.65 -9.07 -4.42
CA ARG A 345 25.22 -7.93 -5.23
C ARG A 345 24.25 -8.41 -6.29
N TRP A 346 23.14 -7.70 -6.46
CA TRP A 346 22.21 -7.95 -7.54
C TRP A 346 22.83 -7.53 -8.87
N ARG A 347 23.10 -8.49 -9.75
CA ARG A 347 23.66 -8.26 -11.08
C ARG A 347 23.01 -9.20 -12.09
N ASN A 348 22.69 -8.65 -13.26
CA ASN A 348 22.07 -9.39 -14.37
C ASN A 348 20.81 -10.16 -13.93
N GLY A 349 20.02 -9.59 -13.02
CA GLY A 349 18.79 -10.19 -12.52
C GLY A 349 19.00 -11.35 -11.52
N SER A 350 20.11 -11.38 -10.77
CA SER A 350 20.35 -12.40 -9.74
C SER A 350 21.29 -11.87 -8.64
N PHE A 351 21.19 -12.38 -7.42
CA PHE A 351 22.20 -12.15 -6.38
C PHE A 351 23.44 -12.99 -6.64
N GLN A 352 24.60 -12.34 -6.67
CA GLN A 352 25.90 -12.98 -6.88
C GLN A 352 26.86 -12.58 -5.76
N LEU A 353 27.64 -13.55 -5.25
CA LEU A 353 28.59 -13.30 -4.17
C LEU A 353 29.56 -12.17 -4.57
N TYR A 354 29.67 -11.17 -3.71
CA TYR A 354 30.44 -9.96 -3.93
C TYR A 354 31.65 -9.85 -2.98
N GLN A 355 31.44 -10.15 -1.69
CA GLN A 355 32.46 -10.07 -0.66
C GLN A 355 32.18 -11.12 0.41
N ASN A 356 33.24 -11.75 0.95
CA ASN A 356 33.16 -12.52 2.19
C ASN A 356 33.64 -11.65 3.35
N ILE A 357 32.94 -11.73 4.48
CA ILE A 357 33.28 -11.07 5.73
C ILE A 357 33.41 -12.14 6.81
N SER A 358 34.57 -12.19 7.47
CA SER A 358 34.77 -13.10 8.60
C SER A 358 33.87 -12.68 9.76
N THR A 359 32.93 -13.54 10.10
CA THR A 359 31.97 -13.39 11.21
C THR A 359 32.04 -14.63 12.09
N GLN A 360 31.36 -14.60 13.24
CA GLN A 360 31.38 -15.70 14.22
C GLN A 360 29.95 -16.11 14.53
N GLU A 361 29.43 -17.08 13.77
CA GLU A 361 28.02 -17.49 13.87
C GLU A 361 27.11 -16.27 13.77
N ALA A 362 27.15 -15.59 12.62
CA ALA A 362 26.37 -14.38 12.42
C ALA A 362 24.88 -14.72 12.53
N ARG A 363 24.17 -14.00 13.39
CA ARG A 363 22.74 -14.21 13.66
C ARG A 363 21.84 -13.25 12.93
N ALA A 364 22.27 -11.99 12.80
CA ALA A 364 21.60 -10.95 12.07
C ALA A 364 22.59 -9.95 11.50
N TRP A 365 22.21 -9.30 10.41
CA TRP A 365 22.81 -8.10 9.89
C TRP A 365 21.79 -6.96 9.95
N LYS A 366 22.26 -5.75 10.28
CA LYS A 366 21.44 -4.55 10.11
C LYS A 366 22.14 -3.52 9.26
N HIS A 367 21.45 -3.04 8.22
CA HIS A 367 21.92 -1.91 7.42
C HIS A 367 21.43 -0.58 7.98
N PHE A 368 22.31 0.42 7.97
CA PHE A 368 21.93 1.79 8.33
C PHE A 368 22.82 2.84 7.67
N THR A 369 22.32 4.08 7.64
CA THR A 369 23.06 5.21 7.09
C THR A 369 23.13 6.37 8.07
N ILE A 370 24.28 7.05 8.11
CA ILE A 370 24.50 8.25 8.93
C ILE A 370 25.25 9.27 8.08
N ALA A 371 24.65 10.45 7.90
CA ALA A 371 25.23 11.54 7.11
C ALA A 371 25.75 11.08 5.73
N GLY A 372 24.95 10.26 5.02
CA GLY A 372 25.29 9.71 3.70
C GLY A 372 26.36 8.61 3.69
N LYS A 373 26.92 8.23 4.84
CA LYS A 373 27.82 7.07 4.98
C LYS A 373 26.98 5.82 5.26
N ILE A 374 27.41 4.69 4.69
CA ILE A 374 26.69 3.41 4.74
C ILE A 374 27.42 2.46 5.66
N PHE A 375 26.66 1.80 6.52
CA PHE A 375 27.16 0.87 7.51
C PHE A 375 26.35 -0.43 7.51
N LEU A 376 27.00 -1.47 8.01
CA LEU A 376 26.39 -2.75 8.37
C LEU A 376 26.86 -3.09 9.78
N VAL A 377 25.99 -3.58 10.64
CA VAL A 377 26.36 -4.19 11.92
C VAL A 377 25.97 -5.66 11.92
N VAL A 378 26.84 -6.53 12.45
CA VAL A 378 26.57 -7.97 12.60
C VAL A 378 26.40 -8.34 14.06
N ALA A 379 25.35 -9.10 14.36
CA ALA A 379 25.19 -9.83 15.60
C ALA A 379 25.98 -11.15 15.53
N ASN A 380 27.04 -11.28 16.31
CA ASN A 380 27.78 -12.55 16.45
C ASN A 380 27.37 -13.22 17.77
N SER A 381 27.11 -14.54 17.76
CA SER A 381 26.62 -15.26 18.94
C SER A 381 27.50 -16.41 19.41
N ARG A 382 28.74 -16.52 18.92
CA ARG A 382 29.64 -17.60 19.32
C ARG A 382 30.33 -17.27 20.64
N GLU A 383 30.41 -18.25 21.54
CA GLU A 383 31.11 -18.21 22.84
C GLU A 383 32.63 -18.02 22.67
N ALA A 384 33.05 -16.82 22.30
CA ALA A 384 34.43 -16.36 22.32
C ALA A 384 34.54 -15.26 23.36
N GLU A 385 35.57 -15.28 24.21
CA GLU A 385 35.73 -14.26 25.26
C GLU A 385 36.77 -13.19 24.85
N PRO A 386 36.39 -11.90 24.77
CA PRO A 386 35.04 -11.34 24.89
C PRO A 386 34.20 -11.57 23.60
N GLU A 387 32.87 -11.63 23.75
CA GLU A 387 31.94 -11.75 22.62
C GLU A 387 31.72 -10.38 21.97
N LEU A 388 31.89 -10.30 20.64
CA LEU A 388 32.01 -9.03 19.94
C LEU A 388 31.13 -8.97 18.69
N SER A 389 30.29 -7.93 18.62
CA SER A 389 29.62 -7.49 17.39
C SER A 389 30.46 -6.45 16.66
N VAL A 390 30.37 -6.40 15.33
CA VAL A 390 31.25 -5.58 14.50
C VAL A 390 30.44 -4.69 13.56
N ILE A 391 30.73 -3.40 13.58
CA ILE A 391 30.22 -2.43 12.62
C ILE A 391 31.21 -2.32 11.47
N TYR A 392 30.72 -2.42 10.25
CA TYR A 392 31.43 -2.23 9.00
C TYR A 392 30.95 -0.96 8.31
N ARG A 393 31.84 -0.29 7.59
CA ARG A 393 31.55 0.90 6.80
C ARG A 393 31.91 0.65 5.34
N TRP A 394 31.05 1.10 4.44
CA TRP A 394 31.33 1.07 3.01
C TRP A 394 32.53 1.97 2.67
N ASN A 395 33.52 1.42 1.97
CA ASN A 395 34.66 2.19 1.46
C ASN A 395 34.51 2.40 -0.05
N GLN A 396 34.16 3.62 -0.46
CA GLN A 396 33.90 3.96 -1.87
C GLN A 396 35.11 3.72 -2.80
N ARG A 397 36.35 3.92 -2.32
CA ARG A 397 37.55 3.72 -3.13
C ARG A 397 37.86 2.24 -3.35
N ARG A 398 37.68 1.42 -2.32
CA ARG A 398 37.93 -0.03 -2.36
C ARG A 398 36.71 -0.83 -2.79
N GLN A 399 35.55 -0.18 -2.91
CA GLN A 399 34.30 -0.80 -3.35
C GLN A 399 33.94 -2.00 -2.48
N ARG A 400 34.13 -1.91 -1.16
CA ARG A 400 33.87 -3.01 -0.21
C ARG A 400 33.64 -2.50 1.21
N PHE A 401 33.00 -3.32 2.03
CA PHE A 401 32.85 -3.06 3.46
C PHE A 401 34.16 -3.32 4.22
N LEU A 402 34.51 -2.41 5.12
CA LEU A 402 35.66 -2.52 6.02
C LEU A 402 35.21 -2.33 7.47
N ARG A 403 35.82 -3.03 8.42
CA ARG A 403 35.55 -2.84 9.85
C ARG A 403 35.73 -1.37 10.25
N HIS A 404 34.76 -0.85 10.99
CA HIS A 404 34.69 0.53 11.49
C HIS A 404 34.78 0.57 13.02
N GLN A 405 33.97 -0.23 13.71
CA GLN A 405 33.90 -0.28 15.17
C GLN A 405 33.61 -1.70 15.65
N THR A 406 33.94 -1.98 16.90
CA THR A 406 33.57 -3.23 17.58
C THR A 406 32.92 -2.89 18.91
N LEU A 407 31.87 -3.62 19.23
CA LEU A 407 31.06 -3.47 20.44
C LEU A 407 31.02 -4.81 21.17
N GLU A 408 31.22 -4.77 22.48
CA GLU A 408 31.02 -5.95 23.32
C GLU A 408 29.52 -6.25 23.42
N THR A 409 29.18 -7.52 23.19
CA THR A 409 27.80 -8.03 23.18
C THR A 409 27.75 -9.40 23.87
N HIS A 410 26.56 -9.94 24.13
CA HIS A 410 26.41 -11.23 24.79
C HIS A 410 25.37 -12.09 24.08
N ALA A 411 25.86 -13.08 23.33
CA ALA A 411 25.10 -13.91 22.42
C ALA A 411 24.13 -13.07 21.58
N ALA A 412 24.64 -12.05 20.88
CA ALA A 412 23.81 -11.12 20.13
C ALA A 412 22.99 -11.89 19.08
N LEU A 413 21.68 -11.67 19.09
CA LEU A 413 20.77 -12.28 18.11
C LEU A 413 20.31 -11.28 17.04
N ASP A 414 20.15 -10.02 17.41
CA ASP A 414 19.64 -8.97 16.54
C ASP A 414 20.28 -7.59 16.86
N TRP A 415 20.27 -6.71 15.86
CA TRP A 415 20.54 -5.29 15.98
C TRP A 415 19.46 -4.46 15.29
N GLU A 416 18.87 -3.51 16.00
CA GLU A 416 17.95 -2.54 15.39
C GLU A 416 18.60 -1.16 15.26
N ALA A 417 18.37 -0.49 14.13
CA ALA A 417 19.02 0.76 13.78
C ALA A 417 18.02 1.85 13.43
N PHE A 418 17.94 2.87 14.28
CA PHE A 418 16.90 3.88 14.18
C PHE A 418 17.41 5.31 14.34
N GLN A 419 16.59 6.26 13.88
CA GLN A 419 16.84 7.68 14.00
C GLN A 419 15.66 8.38 14.66
N MET A 420 15.94 9.20 15.65
CA MET A 420 14.94 10.06 16.30
C MET A 420 15.59 11.37 16.74
N HIS A 421 14.84 12.46 16.66
CA HIS A 421 15.32 13.80 17.05
C HIS A 421 16.69 14.18 16.46
N ASN A 422 16.94 13.83 15.18
CA ASN A 422 18.21 14.05 14.48
C ASN A 422 19.45 13.35 15.10
N HIS A 423 19.23 12.29 15.87
CA HIS A 423 20.27 11.42 16.40
C HIS A 423 20.10 10.01 15.85
N SER A 424 21.21 9.32 15.64
CA SER A 424 21.24 7.92 15.20
C SER A 424 21.57 7.01 16.38
N PHE A 425 20.84 5.90 16.48
CA PHE A 425 20.96 4.93 17.55
C PHE A 425 21.11 3.52 16.98
N LEU A 426 21.68 2.64 17.80
CA LEU A 426 21.66 1.20 17.61
C LEU A 426 21.20 0.55 18.91
N VAL A 427 20.42 -0.52 18.85
CA VAL A 427 20.12 -1.35 20.01
C VAL A 427 20.44 -2.80 19.69
N VAL A 428 21.03 -3.53 20.65
CA VAL A 428 21.37 -4.95 20.50
C VAL A 428 20.45 -5.83 21.33
N ALA A 429 19.98 -6.94 20.75
CA ALA A 429 19.33 -8.02 21.47
C ALA A 429 20.39 -8.95 22.08
N ASN A 430 20.74 -8.71 23.35
CA ASN A 430 21.64 -9.59 24.09
C ASN A 430 20.85 -10.76 24.69
N HIS A 431 21.11 -11.98 24.20
CA HIS A 431 20.29 -13.13 24.54
C HIS A 431 20.70 -13.82 25.84
N ARG A 432 21.99 -13.94 26.12
CA ARG A 432 22.51 -14.55 27.36
C ARG A 432 23.96 -14.19 27.59
N ARG A 433 24.36 -14.22 28.86
CA ARG A 433 25.76 -14.26 29.27
C ARG A 433 25.95 -15.54 30.10
N ASP A 434 26.88 -16.39 29.68
CA ASP A 434 27.01 -17.75 30.20
C ASP A 434 25.66 -18.50 30.13
N SER A 435 25.11 -18.93 31.26
CA SER A 435 23.80 -19.55 31.39
C SER A 435 22.68 -18.59 31.80
N ASN A 436 22.97 -17.30 32.03
CA ASN A 436 21.97 -16.32 32.44
C ASN A 436 21.34 -15.62 31.24
N HIS A 437 20.04 -15.83 31.04
CA HIS A 437 19.25 -15.17 29.99
C HIS A 437 18.64 -13.82 30.42
N ASN A 438 18.66 -13.49 31.72
CA ASN A 438 18.15 -12.22 32.22
C ASN A 438 19.30 -11.22 32.33
N ILE A 439 19.61 -10.58 31.20
CA ILE A 439 20.73 -9.66 31.06
C ILE A 439 20.29 -8.34 30.43
N LEU A 440 21.20 -7.36 30.43
CA LEU A 440 20.94 -6.06 29.85
C LEU A 440 21.17 -6.07 28.34
N SER A 441 20.19 -5.56 27.60
CA SER A 441 20.37 -5.07 26.24
C SER A 441 20.87 -3.61 26.28
N VAL A 442 21.61 -3.20 25.26
CA VAL A 442 22.31 -1.90 25.24
C VAL A 442 21.84 -1.06 24.07
N ILE A 443 21.45 0.18 24.34
CA ILE A 443 21.13 1.20 23.36
C ILE A 443 22.34 2.12 23.25
N TYR A 444 22.90 2.23 22.06
CA TYR A 444 24.02 3.08 21.72
C TYR A 444 23.54 4.32 20.96
N ARG A 445 24.22 5.44 21.14
CA ARG A 445 24.00 6.68 20.40
C ARG A 445 25.25 7.04 19.62
N TRP A 446 25.06 7.49 18.38
CA TRP A 446 26.13 7.98 17.53
C TRP A 446 26.67 9.31 18.06
N ASN A 447 27.98 9.37 18.29
CA ASN A 447 28.69 10.61 18.59
C ASN A 447 29.28 11.19 17.30
N PRO A 448 28.84 12.39 16.85
CA PRO A 448 29.30 12.98 15.59
C PRO A 448 30.78 13.41 15.63
N ASP A 449 31.32 13.71 16.80
CA ASP A 449 32.70 14.18 16.98
C ASP A 449 33.68 13.00 16.88
N THR A 450 33.39 11.90 17.59
CA THR A 450 34.23 10.69 17.57
C THR A 450 33.95 9.79 16.38
N GLN A 451 32.78 9.93 15.75
CA GLN A 451 32.25 9.02 14.72
C GLN A 451 32.18 7.57 15.18
N LEU A 452 31.81 7.38 16.45
CA LEU A 452 31.64 6.09 17.09
C LEU A 452 30.28 6.04 17.80
N PHE A 453 29.77 4.83 17.98
CA PHE A 453 28.64 4.55 18.85
C PHE A 453 29.10 4.43 20.30
N GLU A 454 28.43 5.13 21.19
CA GLU A 454 28.70 5.16 22.63
C GLU A 454 27.45 4.71 23.39
N VAL A 455 27.62 4.06 24.54
CA VAL A 455 26.49 3.58 25.35
C VAL A 455 25.64 4.77 25.79
N ASN A 456 24.34 4.72 25.46
CA ASN A 456 23.37 5.75 25.82
C ASN A 456 22.47 5.29 26.97
N GLN A 457 21.97 4.06 26.90
CA GLN A 457 21.07 3.48 27.89
C GLN A 457 21.23 1.95 27.92
N THR A 458 20.98 1.34 29.06
CA THR A 458 20.81 -0.11 29.19
C THR A 458 19.40 -0.45 29.62
N VAL A 459 18.85 -1.55 29.10
CA VAL A 459 17.48 -1.99 29.38
C VAL A 459 17.51 -3.46 29.78
N ALA A 460 16.80 -3.82 30.85
CA ALA A 460 16.68 -5.20 31.28
C ALA A 460 15.80 -5.99 30.32
N THR A 461 16.31 -7.12 29.84
CA THR A 461 15.64 -8.01 28.89
C THR A 461 15.81 -9.47 29.30
N SER A 462 14.94 -10.35 28.80
CA SER A 462 14.94 -11.78 29.14
C SER A 462 15.03 -12.60 27.87
N GLY A 463 16.24 -13.05 27.54
CA GLY A 463 16.52 -13.74 26.30
C GLY A 463 16.06 -12.90 25.11
N ALA A 464 16.56 -11.66 25.00
CA ALA A 464 16.18 -10.79 23.88
C ALA A 464 16.50 -11.51 22.56
N TYR A 465 15.52 -11.55 21.66
CA TYR A 465 15.65 -12.17 20.35
C TYR A 465 15.74 -11.13 19.24
N ASP A 466 14.90 -10.11 19.35
CA ASP A 466 14.64 -9.12 18.32
C ASP A 466 14.27 -7.77 18.96
N TRP A 467 14.60 -6.68 18.26
CA TRP A 467 14.18 -5.33 18.55
C TRP A 467 13.51 -4.70 17.33
N GLU A 468 12.39 -4.02 17.56
CA GLU A 468 11.70 -3.31 16.48
C GLU A 468 11.45 -1.85 16.86
N PHE A 469 11.81 -0.93 15.97
CA PHE A 469 11.63 0.52 16.17
C PHE A 469 10.52 1.07 15.29
N PHE A 470 9.61 1.83 15.91
CA PHE A 470 8.56 2.50 15.17
C PHE A 470 8.15 3.83 15.79
N SER A 471 7.46 4.65 15.00
CA SER A 471 6.97 5.96 15.44
C SER A 471 5.49 6.11 15.16
N VAL A 472 4.76 6.71 16.11
CA VAL A 472 3.34 7.04 15.99
C VAL A 472 3.16 8.52 16.30
N GLY A 473 2.97 9.33 15.26
CA GLY A 473 2.97 10.78 15.39
C GLY A 473 4.30 11.27 15.96
N PRO A 474 4.31 12.04 17.07
CA PRO A 474 5.53 12.53 17.69
C PRO A 474 6.20 11.52 18.65
N TYR A 475 5.58 10.37 18.89
CA TYR A 475 6.07 9.38 19.86
C TYR A 475 6.92 8.32 19.16
N HIS A 476 8.03 7.97 19.79
CA HIS A 476 8.96 6.95 19.33
C HIS A 476 8.93 5.75 20.28
N PHE A 477 8.89 4.55 19.71
CA PHE A 477 8.75 3.31 20.45
C PHE A 477 9.83 2.30 20.08
N LEU A 478 10.14 1.41 21.01
CA LEU A 478 10.95 0.22 20.80
C LEU A 478 10.20 -0.98 21.36
N ALA A 479 10.02 -2.04 20.59
CA ALA A 479 9.51 -3.31 21.07
C ALA A 479 10.66 -4.32 21.18
N VAL A 480 10.74 -5.06 22.28
CA VAL A 480 11.66 -6.20 22.42
C VAL A 480 10.90 -7.51 22.42
N ALA A 481 11.38 -8.48 21.65
CA ALA A 481 10.94 -9.86 21.72
C ALA A 481 11.71 -10.58 22.83
N ASN A 482 11.09 -10.77 23.99
CA ASN A 482 11.68 -11.57 25.07
C ASN A 482 11.30 -13.04 24.86
N THR A 483 12.28 -13.89 24.51
CA THR A 483 11.97 -15.29 24.18
C THR A 483 12.01 -16.24 25.38
N PHE A 484 12.90 -16.04 26.35
CA PHE A 484 13.22 -17.03 27.38
C PHE A 484 13.94 -16.41 28.58
N ASP A 485 13.48 -16.70 29.79
CA ASP A 485 14.04 -16.16 31.04
C ASP A 485 15.01 -17.12 31.75
N GLY A 486 15.38 -18.23 31.11
CA GLY A 486 16.14 -19.32 31.74
C GLY A 486 15.28 -20.46 32.30
N GLN A 487 13.95 -20.28 32.39
CA GLN A 487 13.02 -21.28 32.93
C GLN A 487 11.85 -21.60 32.01
N THR A 488 11.27 -20.60 31.35
CA THR A 488 10.07 -20.72 30.51
C THR A 488 10.12 -19.75 29.33
N THR A 489 9.41 -20.10 28.25
CA THR A 489 9.19 -19.21 27.11
C THR A 489 7.87 -18.45 27.20
N SER A 490 7.03 -18.75 28.19
CA SER A 490 5.78 -18.00 28.43
C SER A 490 6.06 -16.76 29.30
N ILE A 491 6.65 -15.73 28.69
CA ILE A 491 7.06 -14.49 29.34
C ILE A 491 6.52 -13.27 28.59
N SER A 492 6.54 -12.10 29.24
CA SER A 492 6.12 -10.85 28.61
C SER A 492 7.22 -10.23 27.77
N SER A 493 6.89 -9.87 26.55
CA SER A 493 7.63 -8.93 25.72
C SER A 493 7.24 -7.50 26.09
N THR A 494 8.11 -6.52 25.82
CA THR A 494 7.92 -5.15 26.32
C THR A 494 8.03 -4.13 25.20
N VAL A 495 7.06 -3.23 25.14
CA VAL A 495 7.10 -2.02 24.32
C VAL A 495 7.54 -0.87 25.22
N TYR A 496 8.51 -0.10 24.77
CA TYR A 496 9.03 1.09 25.42
C TYR A 496 8.64 2.32 24.61
N VAL A 497 8.53 3.47 25.28
CA VAL A 497 8.29 4.78 24.68
C VAL A 497 9.41 5.74 25.09
N TRP A 498 9.86 6.58 24.16
CA TRP A 498 10.84 7.62 24.45
C TRP A 498 10.20 8.80 25.19
N LEU A 499 10.54 8.97 26.46
CA LEU A 499 10.07 10.06 27.33
C LEU A 499 11.21 10.57 28.18
N ASP A 500 11.31 11.90 28.33
CA ASP A 500 12.31 12.56 29.18
C ASP A 500 13.78 12.18 28.87
N GLY A 501 14.06 11.90 27.60
CA GLY A 501 15.43 11.61 27.14
C GLY A 501 15.88 10.15 27.32
N CYS A 502 14.98 9.23 27.65
CA CYS A 502 15.26 7.80 27.71
C CYS A 502 14.04 6.95 27.29
N PHE A 503 14.27 5.68 26.97
CA PHE A 503 13.19 4.72 26.75
C PHE A 503 12.65 4.19 28.08
N GLN A 504 11.35 4.35 28.28
CA GLN A 504 10.63 3.91 29.48
C GLN A 504 9.56 2.88 29.09
N VAL A 505 9.20 1.97 29.99
CA VAL A 505 8.19 0.93 29.70
C VAL A 505 6.85 1.58 29.38
N PHE A 506 6.32 1.29 28.19
CA PHE A 506 5.00 1.70 27.73
C PHE A 506 3.96 0.62 28.00
N GLN A 507 4.26 -0.62 27.60
CA GLN A 507 3.35 -1.75 27.74
C GLN A 507 4.11 -3.07 27.86
N SER A 508 3.64 -3.97 28.72
CA SER A 508 4.07 -5.36 28.75
C SER A 508 3.01 -6.25 28.10
N ILE A 509 3.41 -7.05 27.11
CA ILE A 509 2.52 -7.90 26.32
C ILE A 509 2.90 -9.37 26.59
N PRO A 510 1.98 -10.20 27.12
CA PRO A 510 2.25 -11.64 27.29
C PRO A 510 2.48 -12.31 25.94
N THR A 511 3.62 -12.98 25.80
CA THR A 511 4.04 -13.68 24.57
C THR A 511 4.52 -15.10 24.89
N VAL A 512 4.75 -15.91 23.86
CA VAL A 512 5.19 -17.31 24.02
C VAL A 512 6.36 -17.59 23.09
N GLY A 513 7.57 -17.45 23.63
CA GLY A 513 8.81 -17.58 22.86
C GLY A 513 8.85 -16.57 21.72
N ALA A 514 8.60 -15.29 22.02
CA ALA A 514 8.62 -14.23 21.02
C ALA A 514 10.01 -14.16 20.38
N THR A 515 10.06 -14.29 19.06
CA THR A 515 11.31 -14.22 18.30
C THR A 515 11.40 -12.99 17.41
N ASP A 516 10.28 -12.36 17.10
CA ASP A 516 10.23 -11.23 16.18
C ASP A 516 9.00 -10.35 16.46
N TRP A 517 9.18 -9.05 16.22
CA TRP A 517 8.16 -8.03 16.18
C TRP A 517 8.17 -7.29 14.85
N GLU A 518 7.06 -7.34 14.12
CA GLU A 518 6.93 -6.62 12.86
C GLU A 518 5.92 -5.48 12.97
N THR A 519 6.33 -4.25 12.63
CA THR A 519 5.44 -3.08 12.66
C THR A 519 4.96 -2.67 11.28
N PHE A 520 3.66 -2.39 11.18
CA PHE A 520 3.10 -1.92 9.92
C PHE A 520 1.87 -1.05 10.10
N GLN A 521 1.56 -0.28 9.05
CA GLN A 521 0.42 0.63 9.05
C GLN A 521 -0.51 0.37 7.88
N ILE A 522 -1.81 0.32 8.16
CA ILE A 522 -2.85 0.12 7.14
C ILE A 522 -3.94 1.18 7.35
N HIS A 523 -4.08 2.07 6.35
CA HIS A 523 -5.06 3.17 6.37
C HIS A 523 -4.98 4.04 7.65
N GLY A 524 -3.77 4.35 8.13
CA GLY A 524 -3.53 5.17 9.33
C GLY A 524 -3.71 4.43 10.67
N ARG A 525 -4.06 3.14 10.65
CA ARG A 525 -4.07 2.27 11.83
C ARG A 525 -2.69 1.64 11.98
N VAL A 526 -2.19 1.59 13.22
CA VAL A 526 -0.86 1.05 13.54
C VAL A 526 -1.02 -0.34 14.13
N PHE A 527 -0.26 -1.29 13.59
CA PHE A 527 -0.27 -2.68 14.02
C PHE A 527 1.14 -3.12 14.40
N LEU A 528 1.18 -4.15 15.24
CA LEU A 528 2.38 -4.80 15.70
C LEU A 528 2.11 -6.31 15.73
N ALA A 529 2.86 -7.11 14.97
CA ALA A 529 2.72 -8.56 14.92
C ALA A 529 3.85 -9.24 15.69
N VAL A 530 3.54 -10.21 16.56
CA VAL A 530 4.56 -11.05 17.22
C VAL A 530 4.66 -12.40 16.55
N ALA A 531 5.89 -12.86 16.29
CA ALA A 531 6.18 -14.26 15.98
C ALA A 531 6.35 -15.05 17.29
N ASN A 532 5.39 -15.94 17.59
CA ASN A 532 5.50 -16.85 18.74
C ASN A 532 6.09 -18.19 18.28
N SER A 533 7.28 -18.53 18.76
CA SER A 533 8.04 -19.68 18.25
C SER A 533 7.77 -21.01 18.95
N GLN A 534 7.75 -21.05 20.28
CA GLN A 534 7.56 -22.30 21.00
C GLN A 534 7.17 -22.10 22.46
N LYS A 535 6.32 -23.02 22.96
CA LYS A 535 6.04 -23.16 24.38
C LYS A 535 6.85 -24.32 24.94
N VAL A 536 7.93 -24.01 25.65
CA VAL A 536 8.76 -25.03 26.32
C VAL A 536 8.04 -25.56 27.56
N SER A 537 7.95 -26.88 27.68
CA SER A 537 7.37 -27.56 28.85
C SER A 537 8.45 -28.27 29.65
N GLN A 538 8.42 -28.12 30.97
CA GLN A 538 9.34 -28.84 31.87
C GLN A 538 8.90 -30.29 32.13
N ARG A 539 7.63 -30.63 31.90
CA ARG A 539 7.03 -31.93 32.27
C ARG A 539 6.22 -32.57 31.13
N GLY A 540 6.61 -32.32 29.88
CA GLY A 540 5.95 -32.87 28.68
C GLY A 540 6.62 -32.38 27.40
N PRO A 541 6.08 -32.73 26.21
CA PRO A 541 6.60 -32.24 24.94
C PRO A 541 6.38 -30.72 24.82
N SER A 542 7.35 -30.02 24.24
CA SER A 542 7.20 -28.62 23.84
C SER A 542 6.16 -28.47 22.72
N LEU A 543 5.45 -27.35 22.69
CA LEU A 543 4.51 -27.03 21.62
C LEU A 543 5.15 -26.06 20.63
N TYR A 544 5.16 -26.44 19.36
CA TYR A 544 5.70 -25.64 18.26
C TYR A 544 4.61 -25.05 17.36
N SER A 545 3.41 -25.64 17.38
CA SER A 545 2.25 -25.09 16.69
C SER A 545 1.44 -24.24 17.66
N ILE A 546 1.61 -22.92 17.59
CA ILE A 546 1.00 -21.94 18.50
C ILE A 546 0.56 -20.69 17.74
N ASN A 547 -0.35 -19.92 18.32
CA ASN A 547 -0.82 -18.68 17.70
C ASN A 547 0.26 -17.59 17.81
N SER A 548 0.65 -17.04 16.68
CA SER A 548 1.21 -15.70 16.57
C SER A 548 0.06 -14.68 16.60
N THR A 549 0.34 -13.44 17.01
CA THR A 549 -0.71 -12.47 17.33
C THR A 549 -0.41 -11.12 16.71
N VAL A 550 -1.39 -10.57 15.98
CA VAL A 550 -1.39 -9.20 15.50
C VAL A 550 -2.13 -8.33 16.52
N TYR A 551 -1.50 -7.25 16.94
CA TYR A 551 -2.06 -6.23 17.82
C TYR A 551 -2.32 -4.96 17.04
N GLU A 552 -3.33 -4.20 17.44
CA GLU A 552 -3.64 -2.87 16.94
C GLU A 552 -3.48 -1.84 18.06
N LEU A 553 -2.86 -0.70 17.76
CA LEU A 553 -2.81 0.42 18.68
C LEU A 553 -4.19 1.08 18.78
N ASN A 554 -4.83 0.94 19.94
CA ASN A 554 -6.02 1.72 20.25
C ASN A 554 -5.58 3.11 20.74
N THR A 555 -5.85 4.13 19.93
CA THR A 555 -5.46 5.52 20.22
C THR A 555 -6.24 6.16 21.36
N LEU A 556 -7.43 5.63 21.71
CA LEU A 556 -8.23 6.10 22.84
C LEU A 556 -7.68 5.58 24.17
N THR A 557 -7.32 4.30 24.23
CA THR A 557 -6.77 3.68 25.43
C THR A 557 -5.25 3.78 25.51
N GLN A 558 -4.60 4.23 24.44
CA GLN A 558 -3.14 4.30 24.30
C GLN A 558 -2.48 2.96 24.62
N THR A 559 -3.01 1.87 24.07
CA THR A 559 -2.51 0.52 24.28
C THR A 559 -2.64 -0.33 23.03
N PHE A 560 -1.70 -1.24 22.82
CA PHE A 560 -1.82 -2.30 21.84
C PHE A 560 -2.81 -3.35 22.35
N ILE A 561 -3.89 -3.55 21.60
CA ILE A 561 -4.92 -4.54 21.87
C ILE A 561 -4.87 -5.65 20.84
N ARG A 562 -5.17 -6.88 21.26
CA ARG A 562 -5.20 -8.04 20.38
C ARG A 562 -6.20 -7.81 19.24
N PHE A 563 -5.73 -7.89 18.00
CA PHE A 563 -6.54 -7.71 16.79
C PHE A 563 -6.87 -9.05 16.14
N GLN A 564 -5.86 -9.90 15.93
CA GLN A 564 -6.03 -11.18 15.25
C GLN A 564 -5.02 -12.22 15.74
N ASP A 565 -5.48 -13.47 15.83
CA ASP A 565 -4.62 -14.63 15.99
C ASP A 565 -4.43 -15.38 14.69
N ILE A 566 -3.20 -15.80 14.46
CA ILE A 566 -2.83 -16.60 13.31
C ILE A 566 -2.09 -17.81 13.83
N LEU A 567 -2.61 -19.01 13.56
CA LEU A 567 -1.92 -20.25 13.89
C LEU A 567 -0.65 -20.35 13.04
N THR A 568 0.49 -20.53 13.70
CA THR A 568 1.81 -20.62 13.09
C THR A 568 2.60 -21.80 13.64
N HIS A 569 3.66 -22.20 12.94
CA HIS A 569 4.48 -23.36 13.28
C HIS A 569 5.92 -22.90 13.51
N SER A 570 6.23 -22.66 14.79
CA SER A 570 7.46 -22.03 15.22
C SER A 570 7.82 -20.85 14.34
N ALA A 571 6.93 -19.85 14.34
CA ALA A 571 7.14 -18.61 13.65
C ALA A 571 8.42 -17.98 14.20
N VAL A 572 9.34 -17.67 13.31
CA VAL A 572 10.58 -16.97 13.68
C VAL A 572 10.52 -15.50 13.29
N ASP A 573 9.83 -15.19 12.20
CA ASP A 573 9.86 -13.89 11.54
C ASP A 573 8.51 -13.62 10.84
N TRP A 574 8.13 -12.34 10.82
CA TRP A 574 7.04 -11.75 10.05
C TRP A 574 7.57 -10.63 9.16
N GLU A 575 7.27 -10.69 7.87
CA GLU A 575 7.63 -9.61 6.95
C GLU A 575 6.38 -8.96 6.37
N PHE A 576 6.25 -7.65 6.52
CA PHE A 576 5.17 -6.87 5.92
C PHE A 576 5.58 -6.27 4.58
N PHE A 577 4.79 -6.57 3.55
CA PHE A 577 5.06 -6.01 2.22
C PHE A 577 3.80 -5.58 1.48
N THR A 578 4.03 -4.80 0.43
CA THR A 578 2.94 -4.24 -0.38
C THR A 578 3.16 -4.53 -1.85
N VAL A 579 2.07 -4.84 -2.55
CA VAL A 579 2.04 -5.00 -4.00
C VAL A 579 0.90 -4.15 -4.53
N GLY A 580 1.25 -3.04 -5.18
CA GLY A 580 0.32 -1.96 -5.51
C GLY A 580 -0.42 -1.44 -4.26
N GLU A 581 -1.74 -1.54 -4.26
CA GLU A 581 -2.56 -1.12 -3.10
C GLU A 581 -2.73 -2.23 -2.05
N GLU A 582 -2.44 -3.48 -2.40
CA GLU A 582 -2.63 -4.63 -1.52
C GLU A 582 -1.52 -4.72 -0.47
N LYS A 583 -1.90 -5.20 0.72
CA LYS A 583 -1.05 -5.29 1.91
C LYS A 583 -0.98 -6.76 2.32
N PHE A 584 0.23 -7.23 2.60
CA PHE A 584 0.51 -8.62 2.89
C PHE A 584 1.40 -8.76 4.11
N LEU A 585 1.27 -9.91 4.77
CA LEU A 585 2.23 -10.42 5.74
C LEU A 585 2.70 -11.79 5.27
N VAL A 586 3.97 -12.10 5.40
CA VAL A 586 4.47 -13.47 5.23
C VAL A 586 5.12 -13.95 6.54
N VAL A 587 4.91 -15.21 6.88
CA VAL A 587 5.50 -15.83 8.08
C VAL A 587 6.61 -16.81 7.74
N ALA A 588 7.71 -16.75 8.48
CA ALA A 588 8.73 -17.79 8.51
C ALA A 588 8.31 -18.93 9.47
N ASN A 589 7.54 -19.91 8.97
CA ASN A 589 7.27 -21.14 9.71
C ASN A 589 8.51 -22.04 9.68
N SER A 590 9.17 -22.22 10.83
CA SER A 590 10.46 -22.90 10.89
C SER A 590 10.37 -24.38 11.25
N HIS A 591 9.50 -24.75 12.19
CA HIS A 591 9.41 -26.12 12.73
C HIS A 591 8.03 -26.42 13.34
N ASP A 592 7.46 -27.61 13.09
CA ASP A 592 6.12 -27.97 13.57
C ASP A 592 6.13 -28.91 14.80
N GLY A 593 7.32 -29.33 15.24
CA GLY A 593 7.53 -30.35 16.27
C GLY A 593 8.08 -31.66 15.71
N SER A 594 8.03 -31.85 14.40
CA SER A 594 8.45 -33.08 13.70
C SER A 594 9.39 -32.82 12.52
N SER A 595 9.21 -31.70 11.81
CA SER A 595 9.88 -31.42 10.54
C SER A 595 10.21 -29.94 10.40
N TYR A 596 11.31 -29.65 9.70
CA TYR A 596 11.67 -28.31 9.22
C TYR A 596 11.18 -28.03 7.80
N SER A 597 10.66 -29.04 7.10
CA SER A 597 10.09 -28.91 5.75
C SER A 597 8.63 -28.48 5.87
N LEU A 598 8.38 -27.18 5.91
CA LEU A 598 7.07 -26.58 6.12
C LEU A 598 6.73 -25.61 5.00
N ASN A 599 5.48 -25.16 4.97
CA ASN A 599 5.14 -24.02 4.13
C ASN A 599 5.16 -22.73 4.96
N SER A 600 5.85 -21.73 4.47
CA SER A 600 5.59 -20.34 4.82
C SER A 600 4.27 -19.89 4.17
N VAL A 601 3.53 -19.03 4.85
CA VAL A 601 2.20 -18.60 4.39
C VAL A 601 2.21 -17.10 4.17
N VAL A 602 1.71 -16.67 3.02
CA VAL A 602 1.46 -15.26 2.72
C VAL A 602 -0.01 -14.98 2.99
N TYR A 603 -0.27 -13.98 3.82
CA TYR A 603 -1.58 -13.49 4.18
C TYR A 603 -1.84 -12.14 3.53
N ARG A 604 -3.06 -11.93 3.05
CA ARG A 604 -3.50 -10.66 2.48
C ARG A 604 -4.49 -9.98 3.41
N TRP A 605 -4.34 -8.68 3.56
CA TRP A 605 -5.30 -7.84 4.27
C TRP A 605 -6.66 -7.75 3.54
N GLN A 606 -7.74 -8.07 4.26
CA GLN A 606 -9.14 -8.06 3.76
C GLN A 606 -10.06 -7.11 4.54
N GLY A 607 -9.50 -6.18 5.32
CA GLY A 607 -10.29 -5.21 6.08
C GLY A 607 -10.85 -5.81 7.37
N TYR A 608 -12.17 -6.02 7.44
CA TYR A 608 -12.83 -6.55 8.65
C TYR A 608 -12.39 -7.97 8.99
N GLU A 609 -12.11 -8.79 7.97
CA GLU A 609 -11.61 -10.17 8.14
C GLU A 609 -10.13 -10.23 8.59
N GLY A 610 -9.44 -9.09 8.69
CA GLY A 610 -8.01 -9.04 9.00
C GLY A 610 -7.17 -9.64 7.88
N PHE A 611 -6.13 -10.39 8.25
CA PHE A 611 -5.23 -11.10 7.36
C PHE A 611 -5.75 -12.50 7.03
N VAL A 612 -5.89 -12.81 5.74
CA VAL A 612 -6.38 -14.10 5.24
C VAL A 612 -5.31 -14.74 4.37
N ALA A 613 -5.01 -16.02 4.58
CA ALA A 613 -4.02 -16.75 3.80
C ALA A 613 -4.38 -16.77 2.30
N VAL A 614 -3.41 -16.43 1.45
CA VAL A 614 -3.58 -16.37 -0.02
C VAL A 614 -2.56 -17.19 -0.79
N HIS A 615 -1.35 -17.37 -0.25
CA HIS A 615 -0.32 -18.22 -0.86
C HIS A 615 0.37 -19.06 0.20
N SER A 616 0.89 -20.21 -0.23
CA SER A 616 1.66 -21.14 0.59
C SER A 616 2.94 -21.46 -0.17
N LEU A 617 4.08 -21.14 0.42
CA LEU A 617 5.40 -21.24 -0.19
C LEU A 617 6.18 -22.36 0.51
N PRO A 618 6.60 -23.42 -0.20
CA PRO A 618 7.38 -24.49 0.40
C PRO A 618 8.76 -23.97 0.80
N THR A 619 9.06 -24.04 2.08
CA THR A 619 10.31 -23.60 2.69
C THR A 619 10.91 -24.71 3.55
N PHE A 620 12.19 -24.58 3.87
CA PHE A 620 12.91 -25.59 4.66
C PHE A 620 13.72 -24.90 5.75
N GLY A 621 13.30 -25.06 7.00
CA GLY A 621 13.90 -24.37 8.14
C GLY A 621 13.97 -22.86 7.93
N CYS A 622 12.87 -22.29 7.40
CA CYS A 622 12.74 -20.88 7.11
C CYS A 622 13.09 -20.07 8.37
N ARG A 623 13.86 -19.01 8.19
CA ARG A 623 14.30 -18.20 9.31
C ARG A 623 13.93 -16.75 9.25
N ASP A 624 13.88 -16.22 8.05
CA ASP A 624 13.71 -14.80 7.81
C ASP A 624 13.23 -14.60 6.36
N TRP A 625 12.45 -13.56 6.13
CA TRP A 625 11.87 -13.12 4.88
C TRP A 625 12.16 -11.64 4.64
N GLU A 626 12.56 -11.31 3.43
CA GLU A 626 12.77 -9.91 3.04
C GLU A 626 12.06 -9.58 1.74
N HIS A 627 11.39 -8.43 1.71
CA HIS A 627 10.83 -7.85 0.49
C HIS A 627 11.80 -6.89 -0.18
N PHE A 628 11.93 -7.01 -1.51
CA PHE A 628 12.67 -6.02 -2.27
C PHE A 628 12.13 -5.79 -3.66
N SER A 629 12.53 -4.67 -4.25
CA SER A 629 12.12 -4.27 -5.60
C SER A 629 13.32 -3.86 -6.44
N THR A 630 13.27 -4.21 -7.72
CA THR A 630 14.24 -3.82 -8.74
C THR A 630 13.50 -3.24 -9.95
N ASP A 631 14.25 -2.79 -10.95
CA ASP A 631 13.69 -2.42 -12.25
C ASP A 631 12.98 -3.58 -12.97
N GLN A 632 13.26 -4.83 -12.58
CA GLN A 632 12.69 -6.04 -13.17
C GLN A 632 11.41 -6.53 -12.46
N GLY A 633 11.02 -5.89 -11.36
CA GLY A 633 9.82 -6.22 -10.58
C GLY A 633 10.06 -6.29 -9.09
N SER A 634 9.13 -6.93 -8.39
CA SER A 634 9.16 -7.12 -6.94
C SER A 634 9.44 -8.58 -6.58
N PHE A 635 10.13 -8.79 -5.46
CA PHE A 635 10.68 -10.08 -5.07
C PHE A 635 10.55 -10.28 -3.55
N LEU A 636 10.55 -11.55 -3.15
CA LEU A 636 10.76 -11.97 -1.78
C LEU A 636 12.01 -12.85 -1.74
N VAL A 637 12.79 -12.82 -0.66
CA VAL A 637 13.86 -13.80 -0.41
C VAL A 637 13.65 -14.39 0.97
N TYR A 638 13.94 -15.68 1.13
CA TYR A 638 13.98 -16.31 2.45
C TYR A 638 15.32 -16.94 2.78
N SER A 639 15.64 -16.97 4.06
CA SER A 639 16.82 -17.64 4.61
C SER A 639 16.50 -19.00 5.24
N SER A 640 17.48 -19.91 5.25
CA SER A 640 17.34 -21.25 5.85
C SER A 640 18.41 -21.53 6.90
N ALA A 641 18.00 -21.88 8.12
CA ALA A 641 18.91 -22.33 9.19
C ALA A 641 19.24 -23.82 9.15
N THR A 642 18.69 -24.57 8.19
CA THR A 642 18.88 -26.04 8.08
C THR A 642 19.59 -26.45 6.80
N SER A 643 19.77 -25.51 5.88
CA SER A 643 20.43 -25.71 4.60
C SER A 643 21.15 -24.43 4.18
N ARG A 644 22.20 -24.56 3.38
CA ARG A 644 22.84 -23.42 2.69
C ARG A 644 22.02 -22.89 1.51
N LEU A 645 20.84 -23.44 1.27
CA LEU A 645 19.94 -23.03 0.18
C LEU A 645 18.92 -22.04 0.72
N SER A 646 19.05 -20.80 0.29
CA SER A 646 18.02 -19.76 0.32
C SER A 646 17.33 -19.69 -1.05
N LYS A 647 16.16 -19.06 -1.13
CA LYS A 647 15.53 -18.80 -2.44
C LYS A 647 15.01 -17.39 -2.56
N VAL A 648 15.08 -16.88 -3.78
CA VAL A 648 14.40 -15.67 -4.21
C VAL A 648 13.17 -16.07 -5.02
N PHE A 649 12.06 -15.43 -4.72
CA PHE A 649 10.80 -15.54 -5.43
C PHE A 649 10.47 -14.22 -6.12
N LYS A 650 9.89 -14.29 -7.31
CA LYS A 650 9.37 -13.13 -8.03
C LYS A 650 7.88 -12.98 -7.80
N LEU A 651 7.46 -11.79 -7.41
CA LEU A 651 6.06 -11.41 -7.26
C LEU A 651 5.51 -10.99 -8.63
N ARG A 652 4.65 -11.81 -9.23
CA ARG A 652 4.02 -11.51 -10.52
C ARG A 652 2.75 -10.70 -10.29
N THR A 653 2.67 -9.56 -10.98
CA THR A 653 1.55 -8.63 -10.89
C THR A 653 0.82 -8.54 -12.22
N TYR A 654 -0.49 -8.25 -12.17
CA TYR A 654 -1.33 -8.01 -13.36
C TYR A 654 -1.58 -6.52 -13.62
#